data_AF-A0A1E1X8A3-F1
#
_entry.id   AF-A0A1E1X8A3-F1
#
_cell.length_a   1.000
_cell.length_b   1.000
_cell.length_c   1.000
_cell.angle_alpha   90.00
_cell.angle_beta   90.00
_cell.angle_gamma   90.00
#
_symmetry.space_group_name_H-M   'P 1'
#
loop_
_entity.id
_entity.type
_entity.pdbx_description
1 polymer ?
#
loop_
_entity_poly.entity_id
_entity_poly.type
_entity_poly.pdbx_seq_one_letter_code
_entity_poly.pdbx_strand_id
1 'polypeptide(L)'
;PNPELDRDFTDTEIRAAALALSKNTAPGRDDITNRILRNLDDSSYDSITDLFNQVWATGQLPPDWKHATIILIPKPNKPTAIDNLRPISLTSCVGKLFEHAVLHRLNPYLESIGFFPPTLFGFRPKLSAQDVLLQLKEEVLDNLSTQTPRLVASLDIKGAFDNVSHNLILSNLALTNCGSRLYSYVQSFLSARTATIGFNSLRSTEVPVPDRGTPQGSVLSPILFNIALSQLPSQLSTIPHLHHAFYADDLTLWTVSGSLGAQQDSLQTALDITSKYLKSGDLICSPSKSAVMTIIRKHGRVPPPPPVSLFIDSQLLPQVTEMRILGFYLHHRSSAATQMQRLTKSAHQVLRMISRITNRRHGLKESDAIVLVQSLIISRILYALPYHCLTLQQLDRLNVILRKAYKQALGIPLYATTSRLLAMGVHNTIQEHIEAHLLSQRERLGQTPQGRHLLQALRYPLPTSYLTTAPLPPELRQRIVVAPIPRAMNPTLNKGRRQARARYIQRHYSRNDEVRYTDATPHPDHYAYTVAVVNASLQPQALASVCTSDTATAEEFAIALAIATSASEHSVILSDSQVALRRRFRDGRISPLSLRVLTTIPPDHMVDLVWTPGHELVAGNNRAHALAREHTYRATPTSSSSEPDPTPTPVPPTYSDTLAYFRASRLLYPPPHSRLTRQDSTDWRNLQANTFPCLARLHLFYPTRYTRTCPFCTSPATLAHVTWACT
;
A
#
# COMPACT_ATOMS: atom_id res chain seq x y z
N PRO A 1 20.91 21.44 -18.50
CA PRO A 1 21.68 20.58 -17.56
C PRO A 1 21.19 20.78 -16.11
N ASN A 2 20.95 19.69 -15.38
CA ASN A 2 20.50 19.73 -13.99
C ASN A 2 21.68 19.41 -13.04
N PRO A 3 22.31 20.44 -12.42
CA PRO A 3 23.48 20.23 -11.56
C PRO A 3 23.15 19.49 -10.27
N GLU A 4 21.90 19.54 -9.80
CA GLU A 4 21.47 18.86 -8.58
C GLU A 4 21.44 17.34 -8.76
N LEU A 5 21.00 16.86 -9.93
CA LEU A 5 21.03 15.43 -10.24
C LEU A 5 22.44 14.92 -10.53
N ASP A 6 23.25 15.73 -11.20
CA ASP A 6 24.62 15.37 -11.62
C ASP A 6 25.64 15.46 -10.48
N ARG A 7 25.29 16.00 -9.30
CA ARG A 7 26.19 16.05 -8.13
C ARG A 7 26.71 14.67 -7.74
N ASP A 8 27.79 14.61 -6.97
CA ASP A 8 28.32 13.34 -6.48
C ASP A 8 27.38 12.70 -5.44
N PHE A 9 27.39 11.38 -5.34
CA PHE A 9 26.67 10.63 -4.32
C PHE A 9 27.39 10.71 -2.98
N THR A 10 26.63 10.93 -1.92
CA THR A 10 27.14 10.90 -0.56
C THR A 10 27.08 9.48 -0.01
N ASP A 11 27.97 9.18 0.93
CA ASP A 11 27.98 7.90 1.66
C ASP A 11 26.59 7.61 2.30
N THR A 12 25.96 8.64 2.86
CA THR A 12 24.62 8.55 3.46
C THR A 12 23.53 8.12 2.47
N GLU A 13 23.59 8.60 1.22
CA GLU A 13 22.65 8.18 0.16
C GLU A 13 22.86 6.70 -0.20
N ILE A 14 24.11 6.25 -0.29
CA ILE A 14 24.46 4.87 -0.62
C ILE A 14 24.06 3.91 0.51
N ARG A 15 24.32 4.26 1.77
CA ARG A 15 23.89 3.48 2.94
C ARG A 15 22.38 3.37 3.03
N ALA A 16 21.66 4.46 2.80
CA ALA A 16 20.20 4.45 2.77
C ALA A 16 19.67 3.50 1.70
N ALA A 17 20.25 3.51 0.50
CA ALA A 17 19.92 2.58 -0.57
C ALA A 17 20.23 1.12 -0.18
N ALA A 18 21.39 0.86 0.45
CA ALA A 18 21.79 -0.49 0.89
C ALA A 18 20.83 -1.05 1.95
N LEU A 19 20.44 -0.24 2.94
CA LEU A 19 19.52 -0.66 4.00
C LEU A 19 18.11 -0.98 3.48
N ALA A 20 17.70 -0.34 2.37
CA ALA A 20 16.45 -0.58 1.68
C ALA A 20 16.43 -1.89 0.87
N LEU A 21 17.59 -2.49 0.58
CA LEU A 21 17.68 -3.75 -0.17
C LEU A 21 17.01 -4.91 0.58
N SER A 22 16.34 -5.79 -0.18
CA SER A 22 15.83 -7.05 0.36
C SER A 22 17.00 -7.99 0.72
N LYS A 23 16.91 -8.65 1.88
CA LYS A 23 18.01 -9.47 2.43
C LYS A 23 18.25 -10.76 1.64
N ASN A 24 17.18 -11.33 1.07
CA ASN A 24 17.18 -12.65 0.44
C ASN A 24 17.01 -12.49 -1.07
N THR A 25 18.12 -12.32 -1.79
CA THR A 25 18.18 -12.28 -3.25
C THR A 25 19.27 -13.22 -3.75
N ALA A 26 19.10 -13.76 -4.95
CA ALA A 26 20.17 -14.46 -5.64
C ALA A 26 21.20 -13.43 -6.14
N PRO A 27 22.51 -13.70 -5.98
CA PRO A 27 23.56 -12.82 -6.48
C PRO A 27 23.67 -12.89 -8.01
N GLY A 28 24.44 -11.96 -8.58
CA GLY A 28 24.87 -12.01 -9.98
C GLY A 28 26.10 -12.91 -10.16
N ARG A 29 26.83 -12.70 -11.25
CA ARG A 29 28.09 -13.42 -11.55
C ARG A 29 29.20 -13.17 -10.53
N ASP A 30 29.11 -12.07 -9.78
CA ASP A 30 30.08 -11.66 -8.75
C ASP A 30 29.90 -12.39 -7.42
N ASP A 31 28.83 -13.20 -7.26
CA ASP A 31 28.46 -13.89 -6.02
C ASP A 31 28.28 -12.97 -4.79
N ILE A 32 28.26 -11.64 -4.99
CA ILE A 32 28.01 -10.66 -3.94
C ILE A 32 26.51 -10.61 -3.68
N THR A 33 26.11 -10.83 -2.42
CA THR A 33 24.70 -10.79 -2.01
C THR A 33 24.34 -9.45 -1.39
N ASN A 34 23.04 -9.09 -1.45
CA ASN A 34 22.51 -7.94 -0.71
C ASN A 34 22.77 -8.03 0.81
N ARG A 35 22.94 -9.24 1.35
CA ARG A 35 23.28 -9.44 2.76
C ARG A 35 24.69 -8.94 3.06
N ILE A 36 25.66 -9.17 2.18
CA ILE A 36 27.03 -8.67 2.34
C ILE A 36 27.00 -7.14 2.30
N LEU A 37 26.38 -6.56 1.27
CA LEU A 37 26.29 -5.11 1.07
C LEU A 37 25.63 -4.34 2.23
N ARG A 38 24.76 -5.00 3.00
CA ARG A 38 24.09 -4.41 4.16
C ARG A 38 24.88 -4.48 5.46
N ASN A 39 25.95 -5.28 5.50
CA ASN A 39 26.78 -5.49 6.69
C ASN A 39 28.23 -5.06 6.44
N LEU A 40 28.46 -4.20 5.45
CA LEU A 40 29.75 -3.57 5.24
C LEU A 40 30.07 -2.64 6.42
N ASP A 41 31.35 -2.55 6.75
CA ASP A 41 31.88 -1.57 7.70
C ASP A 41 31.99 -0.18 7.05
N ASP A 42 32.30 0.82 7.87
CA ASP A 42 32.29 2.21 7.42
C ASP A 42 33.30 2.48 6.31
N SER A 43 34.53 1.95 6.42
CA SER A 43 35.57 2.15 5.42
C SER A 43 35.24 1.52 4.06
N SER A 44 34.53 0.39 4.08
CA SER A 44 34.04 -0.26 2.87
C SER A 44 32.93 0.55 2.18
N TYR A 45 32.06 1.21 2.94
CA TYR A 45 31.03 2.08 2.36
C TYR A 45 31.63 3.33 1.73
N ASP A 46 32.64 3.93 2.36
CA ASP A 46 33.39 5.05 1.79
C ASP A 46 34.02 4.64 0.44
N SER A 47 34.71 3.49 0.42
CA SER A 47 35.34 2.94 -0.80
C SER A 47 34.34 2.65 -1.92
N ILE A 48 33.17 2.11 -1.59
CA ILE A 48 32.10 1.86 -2.58
C ILE A 48 31.50 3.17 -3.09
N THR A 49 31.37 4.18 -2.23
CA THR A 49 30.87 5.50 -2.61
C THR A 49 31.83 6.18 -3.59
N ASP A 50 33.14 6.10 -3.35
CA ASP A 50 34.16 6.60 -4.27
C ASP A 50 34.10 5.89 -5.63
N LEU A 51 33.97 4.56 -5.63
CA LEU A 51 33.78 3.77 -6.86
C LEU A 51 32.53 4.24 -7.64
N PHE A 52 31.41 4.43 -6.94
CA PHE A 52 30.18 4.91 -7.56
C PHE A 52 30.32 6.31 -8.14
N ASN A 53 31.00 7.22 -7.45
CA ASN A 53 31.27 8.57 -7.95
C ASN A 53 32.22 8.57 -9.15
N GLN A 54 33.21 7.69 -9.20
CA GLN A 54 34.06 7.51 -10.37
C GLN A 54 33.25 7.03 -11.58
N VAL A 55 32.38 6.02 -11.39
CA VAL A 55 31.47 5.52 -12.44
C VAL A 55 30.50 6.63 -12.88
N TRP A 56 29.98 7.41 -11.93
CA TRP A 56 29.07 8.53 -12.20
C TRP A 56 29.71 9.65 -13.01
N ALA A 57 30.94 10.04 -12.66
CA ALA A 57 31.67 11.10 -13.33
C ALA A 57 32.08 10.72 -14.76
N THR A 58 32.51 9.47 -14.96
CA THR A 58 32.95 8.97 -16.27
C THR A 58 31.81 8.51 -17.17
N GLY A 59 30.66 8.13 -16.59
CA GLY A 59 29.58 7.48 -17.32
C GLY A 59 29.92 6.06 -17.79
N GLN A 60 30.98 5.44 -17.29
CA GLN A 60 31.44 4.12 -17.73
C GLN A 60 31.12 3.05 -16.68
N LEU A 61 30.13 2.20 -16.96
CA LEU A 61 29.80 1.10 -16.06
C LEU A 61 30.78 -0.07 -16.23
N PRO A 62 31.20 -0.71 -15.13
CA PRO A 62 31.95 -1.96 -15.18
C PRO A 62 31.22 -3.03 -16.03
N PRO A 63 31.93 -3.78 -16.88
CA PRO A 63 31.33 -4.85 -17.69
C PRO A 63 30.56 -5.88 -16.86
N ASP A 64 31.05 -6.21 -15.66
CA ASP A 64 30.40 -7.16 -14.75
C ASP A 64 29.01 -6.69 -14.27
N TRP A 65 28.78 -5.38 -14.19
CA TRP A 65 27.47 -4.84 -13.82
C TRP A 65 26.49 -4.89 -14.99
N LYS A 66 27.00 -4.91 -16.22
CA LYS A 66 26.21 -5.01 -17.46
C LYS A 66 25.91 -6.46 -17.84
N HIS A 67 26.68 -7.42 -17.32
CA HIS A 67 26.46 -8.84 -17.52
C HIS A 67 25.21 -9.35 -16.79
N ALA A 68 24.40 -10.17 -17.46
CA ALA A 68 23.23 -10.82 -16.88
C ALA A 68 23.30 -12.35 -16.98
N THR A 69 23.12 -13.04 -15.85
CA THR A 69 22.81 -14.48 -15.87
C THR A 69 21.30 -14.65 -16.00
N ILE A 70 20.85 -15.07 -17.18
CA ILE A 70 19.44 -15.27 -17.51
C ILE A 70 18.97 -16.62 -16.98
N ILE A 71 17.99 -16.60 -16.09
CA ILE A 71 17.31 -17.80 -15.59
C ILE A 71 15.89 -17.85 -16.17
N LEU A 72 15.52 -18.99 -16.75
CA LEU A 72 14.21 -19.19 -17.34
C LEU A 72 13.21 -19.71 -16.30
N ILE A 73 12.17 -18.91 -16.01
CA ILE A 73 11.09 -19.29 -15.08
C ILE A 73 9.80 -19.58 -15.85
N PRO A 74 9.14 -20.74 -15.66
CA PRO A 74 7.91 -21.05 -16.36
C PRO A 74 6.75 -20.14 -15.97
N LYS A 75 5.97 -19.69 -16.98
CA LYS A 75 4.70 -18.99 -16.76
C LYS A 75 3.72 -19.95 -16.07
N PRO A 76 3.03 -19.51 -15.00
CA PRO A 76 2.10 -20.37 -14.26
C PRO A 76 1.01 -20.95 -15.18
N ASN A 77 0.69 -22.23 -15.00
CA ASN A 77 -0.38 -22.95 -15.70
C ASN A 77 -0.25 -22.97 -17.25
N LYS A 78 0.96 -22.80 -17.79
CA LYS A 78 1.24 -22.96 -19.22
C LYS A 78 2.16 -24.16 -19.46
N PRO A 79 2.04 -24.86 -20.60
CA PRO A 79 2.99 -25.91 -20.95
C PRO A 79 4.40 -25.31 -21.08
N THR A 80 5.40 -26.10 -20.71
CA THR A 80 6.83 -25.76 -20.87
C THR A 80 7.17 -25.68 -22.35
N ALA A 81 7.04 -24.49 -22.91
CA ALA A 81 7.50 -24.09 -24.24
C ALA A 81 8.34 -22.81 -24.07
N ILE A 82 9.26 -22.54 -24.99
CA ILE A 82 10.19 -21.39 -24.90
C ILE A 82 9.41 -20.07 -24.71
N ASP A 83 8.34 -19.85 -25.48
CA ASP A 83 7.46 -18.67 -25.37
C ASP A 83 6.74 -18.54 -24.02
N ASN A 84 6.68 -19.64 -23.26
CA ASN A 84 6.06 -19.71 -21.95
C ASN A 84 7.08 -19.61 -20.81
N LEU A 85 8.36 -19.38 -21.10
CA LEU A 85 9.37 -19.09 -20.09
C LEU A 85 9.55 -17.56 -19.97
N ARG A 86 9.88 -17.08 -18.78
CA ARG A 86 10.27 -15.69 -18.52
C ARG A 86 11.79 -15.64 -18.31
N PRO A 87 12.54 -14.86 -19.08
CA PRO A 87 13.97 -14.66 -18.86
C PRO A 87 14.19 -13.66 -17.72
N ILE A 88 14.53 -14.15 -16.53
CA ILE A 88 14.88 -13.29 -15.39
C ILE A 88 16.39 -13.03 -15.42
N SER A 89 16.78 -11.76 -15.46
CA SER A 89 18.18 -11.34 -15.48
C SER A 89 18.72 -11.16 -14.06
N LEU A 90 19.68 -11.99 -13.67
CA LEU A 90 20.49 -11.78 -12.47
C LEU A 90 21.72 -10.93 -12.85
N THR A 91 21.71 -9.66 -12.46
CA THR A 91 22.85 -8.74 -12.57
C THR A 91 23.50 -8.52 -11.20
N SER A 92 24.71 -7.96 -11.19
CA SER A 92 25.48 -7.66 -9.97
C SER A 92 24.65 -6.94 -8.90
N CYS A 93 24.73 -7.40 -7.65
CA CYS A 93 24.10 -6.72 -6.51
C CYS A 93 24.73 -5.36 -6.23
N VAL A 94 26.04 -5.19 -6.51
CA VAL A 94 26.74 -3.91 -6.38
C VAL A 94 26.19 -2.91 -7.41
N GLY A 95 26.06 -3.33 -8.67
CA GLY A 95 25.44 -2.51 -9.71
C GLY A 95 24.00 -2.12 -9.35
N LYS A 96 23.20 -3.07 -8.84
CA LYS A 96 21.82 -2.79 -8.38
C LYS A 96 21.76 -1.81 -7.22
N LEU A 97 22.73 -1.84 -6.30
CA LEU A 97 22.82 -0.85 -5.23
C LEU A 97 22.98 0.56 -5.82
N PHE A 98 23.84 0.72 -6.82
CA PHE A 98 24.00 2.01 -7.48
C PHE A 98 22.76 2.41 -8.29
N GLU A 99 22.15 1.47 -9.02
CA GLU A 99 20.86 1.69 -9.68
C GLU A 99 19.77 2.19 -8.70
N HIS A 100 19.73 1.67 -7.47
CA HIS A 100 18.81 2.14 -6.43
C HIS A 100 19.10 3.59 -6.01
N ALA A 101 20.37 3.96 -5.85
CA ALA A 101 20.76 5.34 -5.53
C ALA A 101 20.37 6.31 -6.66
N VAL A 102 20.65 5.94 -7.92
CA VAL A 102 20.25 6.70 -9.11
C VAL A 102 18.73 6.83 -9.20
N LEU A 103 17.99 5.75 -8.99
CA LEU A 103 16.51 5.76 -9.00
C LEU A 103 15.95 6.68 -7.91
N HIS A 104 16.57 6.70 -6.72
CA HIS A 104 16.15 7.54 -5.61
C HIS A 104 16.30 9.04 -5.91
N ARG A 105 17.22 9.44 -6.79
CA ARG A 105 17.34 10.81 -7.31
C ARG A 105 16.39 11.08 -8.47
N LEU A 106 16.37 10.18 -9.46
CA LEU A 106 15.63 10.36 -10.70
C LEU A 106 14.11 10.39 -10.47
N ASN A 107 13.58 9.48 -9.65
CA ASN A 107 12.13 9.33 -9.53
C ASN A 107 11.45 10.57 -8.91
N PRO A 108 11.92 11.13 -7.76
CA PRO A 108 11.38 12.38 -7.23
C PRO A 108 11.49 13.55 -8.20
N TYR A 109 12.59 13.63 -8.96
CA TYR A 109 12.77 14.67 -9.95
C TYR A 109 11.71 14.61 -11.05
N LEU A 110 11.53 13.45 -11.70
CA LEU A 110 10.53 13.29 -12.77
C LEU A 110 9.10 13.56 -12.27
N GLU A 111 8.81 13.16 -11.03
CA GLU A 111 7.53 13.47 -10.38
C GLU A 111 7.37 14.98 -10.10
N SER A 112 8.44 15.67 -9.68
CA SER A 112 8.41 17.11 -9.35
C SER A 112 8.15 18.00 -10.56
N ILE A 113 8.69 17.65 -11.72
CA ILE A 113 8.47 18.36 -12.98
C ILE A 113 7.19 17.92 -13.70
N GLY A 114 6.43 16.98 -13.13
CA GLY A 114 5.20 16.46 -13.73
C GLY A 114 5.42 15.70 -15.04
N PHE A 115 6.60 15.08 -15.23
CA PHE A 115 6.96 14.43 -16.50
C PHE A 115 6.03 13.26 -16.86
N PHE A 116 5.62 12.47 -15.86
CA PHE A 116 4.74 11.32 -16.08
C PHE A 116 3.26 11.74 -16.04
N PRO A 117 2.48 11.47 -17.11
CA PRO A 117 1.05 11.74 -17.15
C PRO A 117 0.28 11.06 -16.01
N PRO A 118 -0.86 11.62 -15.57
CA PRO A 118 -1.66 11.06 -14.47
C PRO A 118 -2.30 9.70 -14.81
N THR A 119 -2.44 9.37 -16.09
CA THR A 119 -3.00 8.10 -16.59
C THR A 119 -1.96 6.96 -16.67
N LEU A 120 -0.69 7.24 -16.34
CA LEU A 120 0.37 6.26 -16.23
C LEU A 120 0.52 5.81 -14.77
N PHE A 121 0.11 4.58 -14.47
CA PHE A 121 0.04 4.02 -13.12
C PHE A 121 1.17 3.01 -12.82
N GLY A 122 1.60 2.26 -13.83
CA GLY A 122 2.58 1.18 -13.66
C GLY A 122 3.90 1.68 -13.08
N PHE A 123 4.50 0.90 -12.17
CA PHE A 123 5.81 1.15 -11.56
C PHE A 123 5.99 2.49 -10.84
N ARG A 124 4.91 3.20 -10.53
CA ARG A 124 4.98 4.48 -9.83
C ARG A 124 4.68 4.33 -8.34
N PRO A 125 5.37 5.09 -7.48
CA PRO A 125 5.18 5.00 -6.04
C PRO A 125 3.76 5.38 -5.64
N LYS A 126 3.18 4.61 -4.73
CA LYS A 126 1.83 4.82 -4.18
C LYS A 126 0.69 4.77 -5.22
N LEU A 127 0.94 4.30 -6.44
CA LEU A 127 -0.07 3.95 -7.43
C LEU A 127 -0.11 2.43 -7.62
N SER A 128 -1.26 1.89 -8.02
CA SER A 128 -1.51 0.46 -8.08
C SER A 128 -2.48 0.10 -9.21
N ALA A 129 -2.48 -1.17 -9.63
CA ALA A 129 -3.44 -1.69 -10.61
C ALA A 129 -4.89 -1.45 -10.17
N GLN A 130 -5.16 -1.47 -8.86
CA GLN A 130 -6.49 -1.24 -8.29
C GLN A 130 -7.00 0.20 -8.49
N ASP A 131 -6.12 1.16 -8.77
CA ASP A 131 -6.51 2.54 -9.06
C ASP A 131 -7.08 2.67 -10.49
N VAL A 132 -6.61 1.82 -11.40
CA VAL A 132 -7.24 1.64 -12.73
C VAL A 132 -8.59 0.95 -12.57
N LEU A 133 -8.69 -0.07 -11.71
CA LEU A 133 -9.96 -0.75 -11.44
C LEU A 133 -11.00 0.20 -10.82
N LEU A 134 -10.58 1.15 -9.99
CA LEU A 134 -11.45 2.18 -9.43
C LEU A 134 -12.01 3.08 -10.55
N GLN A 135 -11.18 3.51 -11.51
CA GLN A 135 -11.67 4.28 -12.67
C GLN A 135 -12.66 3.48 -13.51
N LEU A 136 -12.34 2.23 -13.84
CA LEU A 136 -13.26 1.38 -14.59
C LEU A 136 -14.57 1.16 -13.84
N LYS A 137 -14.53 1.00 -12.51
CA LYS A 137 -15.76 0.93 -11.71
C LYS A 137 -16.61 2.18 -11.90
N GLU A 138 -16.07 3.35 -11.61
CA GLU A 138 -16.84 4.61 -11.57
C GLU A 138 -17.27 5.05 -12.98
N GLU A 139 -16.32 5.09 -13.91
CA GLU A 139 -16.52 5.65 -15.23
C GLU A 139 -17.17 4.68 -16.20
N VAL A 140 -16.94 3.37 -16.03
CA VAL A 140 -17.45 2.35 -16.95
C VAL A 140 -18.63 1.57 -16.37
N LEU A 141 -18.63 1.20 -15.08
CA LEU A 141 -19.66 0.32 -14.51
C LEU A 141 -20.81 1.05 -13.81
N ASP A 142 -20.53 1.99 -12.92
CA ASP A 142 -21.55 2.58 -12.04
C ASP A 142 -22.44 3.60 -12.77
N ASN A 143 -21.84 4.43 -13.63
CA ASN A 143 -22.55 5.51 -14.35
C ASN A 143 -23.20 5.09 -15.68
N LEU A 144 -23.57 3.81 -15.86
CA LEU A 144 -24.08 3.29 -17.13
C LEU A 144 -25.54 3.71 -17.36
N SER A 145 -25.76 4.65 -18.30
CA SER A 145 -27.11 5.02 -18.74
C SER A 145 -27.76 3.88 -19.55
N THR A 146 -29.08 3.84 -19.61
CA THR A 146 -29.82 2.82 -20.39
C THR A 146 -29.69 3.01 -21.90
N GLN A 147 -29.29 4.20 -22.37
CA GLN A 147 -29.34 4.58 -23.78
C GLN A 147 -27.97 4.60 -24.45
N THR A 148 -26.88 4.61 -23.69
CA THR A 148 -25.52 4.75 -24.23
C THR A 148 -24.63 3.57 -23.80
N PRO A 149 -24.33 2.61 -24.70
CA PRO A 149 -23.31 1.60 -24.43
C PRO A 149 -21.93 2.25 -24.28
N ARG A 150 -20.98 1.51 -23.71
CA ARG A 150 -19.58 1.94 -23.57
C ARG A 150 -18.66 0.95 -24.27
N LEU A 151 -17.64 1.45 -24.95
CA LEU A 151 -16.61 0.61 -25.53
C LEU A 151 -15.38 0.58 -24.63
N VAL A 152 -14.82 -0.62 -24.46
CA VAL A 152 -13.56 -0.85 -23.76
C VAL A 152 -12.66 -1.67 -24.67
N ALA A 153 -11.43 -1.22 -24.87
CA ALA A 153 -10.38 -1.95 -25.56
C ALA A 153 -9.21 -2.21 -24.61
N SER A 154 -8.72 -3.44 -24.60
CA SER A 154 -7.50 -3.83 -23.89
C SER A 154 -6.45 -4.18 -24.94
N LEU A 155 -5.26 -3.62 -24.81
CA LEU A 155 -4.15 -3.80 -25.73
C LEU A 155 -2.96 -4.45 -24.99
N ASP A 156 -2.36 -5.46 -25.63
CA ASP A 156 -1.17 -6.18 -25.14
C ASP A 156 0.03 -5.83 -26.04
N ILE A 157 1.06 -5.20 -25.46
CA ILE A 157 2.31 -4.90 -26.18
C ILE A 157 3.22 -6.14 -26.14
N LYS A 158 3.60 -6.65 -27.31
CA LYS A 158 4.35 -7.90 -27.42
C LYS A 158 5.78 -7.74 -26.90
N GLY A 159 6.08 -8.36 -25.76
CA GLY A 159 7.44 -8.42 -25.21
C GLY A 159 8.02 -7.03 -24.96
N ALA A 160 7.22 -6.14 -24.37
CA ALA A 160 7.52 -4.71 -24.33
C ALA A 160 8.90 -4.39 -23.69
N PHE A 161 9.22 -5.05 -22.57
CA PHE A 161 10.52 -4.90 -21.90
C PHE A 161 11.69 -5.37 -22.75
N ASP A 162 11.51 -6.42 -23.56
CA ASP A 162 12.59 -7.03 -24.34
C ASP A 162 12.83 -6.29 -25.66
N ASN A 163 11.87 -5.48 -26.12
CA ASN A 163 11.90 -4.84 -27.44
C ASN A 163 11.98 -3.31 -27.43
N VAL A 164 11.78 -2.64 -26.29
CA VAL A 164 11.77 -1.17 -26.25
C VAL A 164 13.08 -0.57 -26.79
N SER A 165 12.97 0.35 -27.75
CA SER A 165 14.13 1.00 -28.36
C SER A 165 14.91 1.85 -27.34
N HIS A 166 16.23 1.68 -27.29
CA HIS A 166 17.12 2.52 -26.46
C HIS A 166 17.07 3.98 -26.90
N ASN A 167 16.95 4.24 -28.21
CA ASN A 167 16.84 5.59 -28.74
C ASN A 167 15.59 6.31 -28.23
N LEU A 168 14.45 5.60 -28.12
CA LEU A 168 13.21 6.15 -27.58
C LEU A 168 13.35 6.49 -26.08
N ILE A 169 14.03 5.63 -25.31
CA ILE A 169 14.31 5.90 -23.89
C ILE A 169 15.19 7.15 -23.75
N LEU A 170 16.30 7.19 -24.49
CA LEU A 170 17.28 8.26 -24.38
C LEU A 170 16.75 9.60 -24.90
N SER A 171 15.97 9.62 -25.99
CA SER A 171 15.36 10.85 -26.51
C SER A 171 14.35 11.42 -25.52
N ASN A 172 13.48 10.59 -24.95
CA ASN A 172 12.53 11.02 -23.93
C ASN A 172 13.22 11.45 -22.62
N LEU A 173 14.32 10.78 -22.24
CA LEU A 173 15.13 11.18 -21.08
C LEU A 173 15.79 12.55 -21.31
N ALA A 174 16.26 12.85 -22.52
CA ALA A 174 16.86 14.15 -22.84
C ALA A 174 15.87 15.31 -22.66
N LEU A 175 14.58 15.10 -22.98
CA LEU A 175 13.51 16.10 -22.79
C LEU A 175 13.31 16.51 -21.32
N THR A 176 13.75 15.67 -20.38
CA THR A 176 13.61 15.96 -18.95
C THR A 176 14.66 16.95 -18.44
N ASN A 177 15.70 17.28 -19.21
CA ASN A 177 16.86 18.06 -18.76
C ASN A 177 17.63 17.42 -17.59
N CYS A 178 17.63 16.09 -17.47
CA CYS A 178 18.13 15.34 -16.32
C CYS A 178 19.62 15.48 -15.95
N GLY A 179 20.44 16.12 -16.79
CA GLY A 179 21.88 16.23 -16.56
C GLY A 179 22.70 15.33 -17.50
N SER A 180 23.97 15.68 -17.63
CA SER A 180 24.93 15.01 -18.51
C SER A 180 25.43 13.68 -17.96
N ARG A 181 25.67 13.61 -16.64
CA ARG A 181 26.18 12.39 -15.99
C ARG A 181 25.09 11.33 -15.92
N LEU A 182 23.88 11.73 -15.51
CA LEU A 182 22.74 10.81 -15.51
C LEU A 182 22.42 10.27 -16.91
N TYR A 183 22.41 11.13 -17.92
CA TYR A 183 22.19 10.71 -19.31
C TYR A 183 23.27 9.70 -19.76
N SER A 184 24.55 10.01 -19.50
CA SER A 184 25.68 9.16 -19.87
C SER A 184 25.64 7.82 -19.13
N TYR A 185 25.27 7.83 -17.85
CA TYR A 185 25.08 6.62 -17.05
C TYR A 185 23.97 5.73 -17.63
N VAL A 186 22.81 6.29 -17.98
CA VAL A 186 21.70 5.52 -18.59
C VAL A 186 22.09 4.98 -19.98
N GLN A 187 22.78 5.78 -20.79
CA GLN A 187 23.28 5.34 -22.09
C GLN A 187 24.26 4.15 -21.96
N SER A 188 25.17 4.24 -21.01
CA SER A 188 26.15 3.18 -20.71
C SER A 188 25.50 1.95 -20.08
N PHE A 189 24.45 2.12 -19.28
CA PHE A 189 23.66 1.04 -18.71
C PHE A 189 22.91 0.22 -19.78
N LEU A 190 22.43 0.88 -20.85
CA LEU A 190 21.70 0.22 -21.93
C LEU A 190 22.60 -0.46 -22.97
N SER A 191 23.82 0.06 -23.18
CA SER A 191 24.72 -0.35 -24.26
C SER A 191 25.70 -1.46 -23.88
N ALA A 192 26.18 -2.20 -24.89
CA ALA A 192 27.24 -3.21 -24.76
C ALA A 192 27.00 -4.22 -23.63
N ARG A 193 25.77 -4.75 -23.56
CA ARG A 193 25.35 -5.72 -22.56
C ARG A 193 25.64 -7.14 -23.02
N THR A 194 26.02 -8.00 -22.08
CA THR A 194 26.23 -9.42 -22.34
C THR A 194 25.40 -10.28 -21.40
N ALA A 195 25.15 -11.52 -21.79
CA ALA A 195 24.40 -12.47 -20.99
C ALA A 195 24.93 -13.89 -21.08
N THR A 196 24.69 -14.67 -20.03
CA THR A 196 24.80 -16.13 -20.02
C THR A 196 23.42 -16.71 -19.76
N ILE A 197 23.02 -17.74 -20.50
CA ILE A 197 21.72 -18.40 -20.35
C ILE A 197 21.91 -19.63 -19.48
N GLY A 198 21.17 -19.70 -18.38
CA GLY A 198 21.21 -20.78 -17.42
C GLY A 198 19.92 -21.59 -17.35
N PHE A 199 20.05 -22.91 -17.37
CA PHE A 199 18.98 -23.85 -17.03
C PHE A 199 19.52 -24.91 -16.07
N ASN A 200 19.05 -24.89 -14.81
CA ASN A 200 19.61 -25.69 -13.72
C ASN A 200 21.14 -25.51 -13.59
N SER A 201 21.92 -26.59 -13.73
CA SER A 201 23.39 -26.58 -13.69
C SER A 201 24.05 -26.23 -15.02
N LEU A 202 23.29 -26.18 -16.12
CA LEU A 202 23.83 -25.88 -17.45
C LEU A 202 23.92 -24.37 -17.66
N ARG A 203 24.99 -23.93 -18.31
CA ARG A 203 25.25 -22.54 -18.68
C ARG A 203 25.71 -22.47 -20.14
N SER A 204 25.21 -21.49 -20.88
CA SER A 204 25.72 -21.17 -22.21
C SER A 204 27.07 -20.45 -22.13
N THR A 205 27.74 -20.31 -23.27
CA THR A 205 28.76 -19.29 -23.44
C THR A 205 28.16 -17.89 -23.28
N GLU A 206 29.02 -16.91 -23.02
CA GLU A 206 28.63 -15.51 -22.99
C GLU A 206 28.20 -15.06 -24.39
N VAL A 207 27.06 -14.37 -24.47
CA VAL A 207 26.50 -13.84 -25.73
C VAL A 207 26.22 -12.35 -25.59
N PRO A 208 26.43 -11.55 -26.66
CA PRO A 208 25.99 -10.17 -26.67
C PRO A 208 24.45 -10.11 -26.66
N VAL A 209 23.90 -9.18 -25.89
CA VAL A 209 22.46 -8.89 -25.87
C VAL A 209 22.17 -7.88 -26.98
N PRO A 210 21.08 -8.04 -27.76
CA PRO A 210 20.70 -7.06 -28.78
C PRO A 210 20.57 -5.63 -28.22
N ASP A 211 20.85 -4.62 -29.05
CA ASP A 211 20.72 -3.19 -28.73
C ASP A 211 19.24 -2.73 -28.69
N ARG A 212 18.44 -3.42 -27.89
CA ARG A 212 17.04 -3.12 -27.59
C ARG A 212 16.64 -3.73 -26.26
N GLY A 213 15.53 -3.24 -25.72
CA GLY A 213 14.97 -3.73 -24.48
C GLY A 213 15.70 -3.21 -23.24
N THR A 214 15.14 -3.52 -22.09
CA THR A 214 15.73 -3.25 -20.78
C THR A 214 15.78 -4.56 -19.99
N PRO A 215 16.84 -4.81 -19.19
CA PRO A 215 17.01 -6.08 -18.49
C PRO A 215 15.87 -6.34 -17.49
N GLN A 216 15.15 -7.46 -17.65
CA GLN A 216 14.10 -7.87 -16.72
C GLN A 216 14.70 -8.26 -15.36
N GLY A 217 14.48 -7.45 -14.32
CA GLY A 217 15.02 -7.67 -12.97
C GLY A 217 16.08 -6.66 -12.54
N SER A 218 16.44 -5.70 -13.40
CA SER A 218 17.13 -4.46 -13.00
C SER A 218 16.18 -3.51 -12.27
N VAL A 219 16.77 -2.65 -11.46
CA VAL A 219 16.08 -1.64 -10.66
C VAL A 219 15.63 -0.45 -11.51
N LEU A 220 16.42 -0.06 -12.53
CA LEU A 220 16.08 1.08 -13.41
C LEU A 220 15.16 0.72 -14.57
N SER A 221 15.11 -0.54 -15.02
CA SER A 221 14.26 -0.93 -16.16
C SER A 221 12.80 -0.45 -16.07
N PRO A 222 12.10 -0.52 -14.92
CA PRO A 222 10.72 -0.04 -14.83
C PRO A 222 10.54 1.46 -15.09
N ILE A 223 11.46 2.31 -14.57
CA ILE A 223 11.36 3.76 -14.79
C ILE A 223 11.76 4.14 -16.21
N LEU A 224 12.75 3.45 -16.79
CA LEU A 224 13.15 3.65 -18.18
C LEU A 224 12.03 3.26 -19.15
N PHE A 225 11.29 2.19 -18.84
CA PHE A 225 10.11 1.80 -19.61
C PHE A 225 9.00 2.86 -19.53
N ASN A 226 8.73 3.42 -18.34
CA ASN A 226 7.79 4.53 -18.20
C ASN A 226 8.23 5.78 -18.96
N ILE A 227 9.55 6.08 -18.99
CA ILE A 227 10.10 7.18 -19.79
C ILE A 227 9.88 6.94 -21.28
N ALA A 228 10.07 5.71 -21.78
CA ALA A 228 9.80 5.37 -23.18
C ALA A 228 8.32 5.56 -23.55
N LEU A 229 7.38 5.27 -22.65
CA LEU A 229 5.95 5.40 -22.92
C LEU A 229 5.36 6.78 -22.59
N SER A 230 6.10 7.69 -21.96
CA SER A 230 5.53 8.90 -21.33
C SER A 230 4.79 9.84 -22.28
N GLN A 231 5.16 9.87 -23.57
CA GLN A 231 4.55 10.76 -24.56
C GLN A 231 3.22 10.22 -25.11
N LEU A 232 3.03 8.90 -25.12
CA LEU A 232 1.82 8.29 -25.68
C LEU A 232 0.53 8.68 -24.93
N PRO A 233 0.45 8.64 -23.58
CA PRO A 233 -0.73 9.09 -22.87
C PRO A 233 -1.11 10.54 -23.19
N SER A 234 -0.12 11.43 -23.31
CA SER A 234 -0.36 12.84 -23.67
C SER A 234 -0.98 12.99 -25.07
N GLN A 235 -0.56 12.18 -26.04
CA GLN A 235 -1.16 12.15 -27.37
C GLN A 235 -2.59 11.59 -27.34
N LEU A 236 -2.86 10.59 -26.51
CA LEU A 236 -4.21 10.03 -26.37
C LEU A 236 -5.16 10.99 -25.64
N SER A 237 -4.65 11.80 -24.71
CA SER A 237 -5.43 12.82 -24.00
C SER A 237 -6.00 13.92 -24.91
N THR A 238 -5.51 14.07 -26.15
CA THR A 238 -6.07 15.03 -27.09
C THR A 238 -7.38 14.55 -27.73
N ILE A 239 -7.70 13.26 -27.62
CA ILE A 239 -8.93 12.70 -28.20
C ILE A 239 -10.10 12.98 -27.24
N PRO A 240 -11.15 13.68 -27.69
CA PRO A 240 -12.29 14.01 -26.85
C PRO A 240 -13.05 12.75 -26.42
N HIS A 241 -13.53 12.72 -25.17
CA HIS A 241 -14.31 11.62 -24.58
C HIS A 241 -13.60 10.25 -24.50
N LEU A 242 -12.32 10.18 -24.86
CA LEU A 242 -11.48 9.01 -24.67
C LEU A 242 -10.83 9.06 -23.29
N HIS A 243 -10.92 7.94 -22.58
CA HIS A 243 -10.20 7.71 -21.35
C HIS A 243 -9.24 6.55 -21.55
N HIS A 244 -8.13 6.58 -20.81
CA HIS A 244 -7.10 5.56 -20.94
C HIS A 244 -6.32 5.38 -19.63
N ALA A 245 -5.78 4.18 -19.46
CA ALA A 245 -4.90 3.86 -18.34
C ALA A 245 -3.77 2.95 -18.81
N PHE A 246 -2.56 3.28 -18.37
CA PHE A 246 -1.34 2.52 -18.62
C PHE A 246 -0.87 1.88 -17.33
N TYR A 247 -0.71 0.56 -17.34
CA TYR A 247 -0.07 -0.16 -16.25
C TYR A 247 1.00 -1.08 -16.82
N ALA A 248 2.24 -0.59 -16.84
CA ALA A 248 3.33 -1.24 -17.57
C ALA A 248 2.95 -1.40 -19.05
N ASP A 249 3.01 -2.62 -19.58
CA ASP A 249 2.68 -3.01 -20.94
C ASP A 249 1.18 -3.18 -21.20
N ASP A 250 0.35 -3.23 -20.15
CA ASP A 250 -1.10 -3.30 -20.26
C ASP A 250 -1.68 -1.88 -20.50
N LEU A 251 -2.28 -1.68 -21.69
CA LEU A 251 -2.98 -0.45 -22.05
C LEU A 251 -4.49 -0.73 -22.12
N THR A 252 -5.28 0.04 -21.36
CA THR A 252 -6.74 0.00 -21.41
C THR A 252 -7.27 1.33 -21.91
N LEU A 253 -8.15 1.28 -22.92
CA LEU A 253 -8.83 2.43 -23.52
C LEU A 253 -10.34 2.27 -23.33
N TRP A 254 -11.06 3.34 -23.02
CA TRP A 254 -12.52 3.30 -22.95
C TRP A 254 -13.18 4.64 -23.29
N THR A 255 -14.45 4.56 -23.65
CA THR A 255 -15.31 5.71 -23.93
C THR A 255 -16.46 5.76 -22.92
N VAL A 256 -16.83 6.95 -22.50
CA VAL A 256 -17.86 7.15 -21.46
C VAL A 256 -19.16 7.75 -21.99
N SER A 257 -19.12 8.40 -23.15
CA SER A 257 -20.22 9.15 -23.75
C SER A 257 -20.19 9.12 -25.29
N GLY A 258 -21.27 9.60 -25.92
CA GLY A 258 -21.40 9.67 -27.38
C GLY A 258 -22.17 8.49 -27.99
N SER A 259 -22.52 8.62 -29.27
CA SER A 259 -23.11 7.51 -30.04
C SER A 259 -22.08 6.39 -30.23
N LEU A 260 -22.54 5.16 -30.46
CA LEU A 260 -21.62 4.02 -30.65
C LEU A 260 -20.66 4.24 -31.83
N GLY A 261 -21.12 4.90 -32.90
CA GLY A 261 -20.28 5.30 -34.04
C GLY A 261 -19.19 6.28 -33.62
N ALA A 262 -19.54 7.37 -32.93
CA ALA A 262 -18.55 8.34 -32.44
C ALA A 262 -17.55 7.71 -31.44
N GLN A 263 -18.01 6.78 -30.60
CA GLN A 263 -17.13 6.01 -29.72
C GLN A 263 -16.18 5.10 -30.50
N GLN A 264 -16.66 4.46 -31.55
CA GLN A 264 -15.83 3.64 -32.44
C GLN A 264 -14.76 4.50 -33.13
N ASP A 265 -15.13 5.66 -33.67
CA ASP A 265 -14.20 6.56 -34.36
C ASP A 265 -13.12 7.09 -33.40
N SER A 266 -13.52 7.44 -32.18
CA SER A 266 -12.59 7.90 -31.13
C SER A 266 -11.61 6.81 -30.72
N LEU A 267 -12.09 5.57 -30.54
CA LEU A 267 -11.21 4.43 -30.24
C LEU A 267 -10.32 4.05 -31.43
N GLN A 268 -10.83 4.09 -32.66
CA GLN A 268 -10.00 3.81 -33.84
C GLN A 268 -8.86 4.82 -33.96
N THR A 269 -9.16 6.12 -33.79
CA THR A 269 -8.13 7.17 -33.75
C THR A 269 -7.09 6.90 -32.66
N ALA A 270 -7.53 6.44 -31.48
CA ALA A 270 -6.63 6.07 -30.39
C ALA A 270 -5.74 4.87 -30.74
N LEU A 271 -6.28 3.86 -31.42
CA LEU A 271 -5.53 2.69 -31.89
C LEU A 271 -4.48 3.07 -32.94
N ASP A 272 -4.82 3.99 -33.85
CA ASP A 272 -3.93 4.47 -34.90
C ASP A 272 -2.76 5.28 -34.32
N ILE A 273 -3.03 6.19 -33.36
CA ILE A 273 -1.99 6.92 -32.61
C ILE A 273 -1.10 5.94 -31.84
N THR A 274 -1.71 4.97 -31.16
CA THR A 274 -0.97 3.94 -30.40
C THR A 274 -0.06 3.12 -31.32
N SER A 275 -0.57 2.61 -32.43
CA SER A 275 0.21 1.85 -33.41
C SER A 275 1.38 2.68 -33.96
N LYS A 276 1.12 3.94 -34.34
CA LYS A 276 2.15 4.85 -34.86
C LYS A 276 3.26 5.09 -33.83
N TYR A 277 2.90 5.37 -32.58
CA TYR A 277 3.86 5.60 -31.50
C TYR A 277 4.69 4.35 -31.17
N LEU A 278 4.05 3.19 -31.07
CA LEU A 278 4.74 1.95 -30.77
C LEU A 278 5.73 1.59 -31.89
N LYS A 279 5.34 1.77 -33.16
CA LYS A 279 6.24 1.55 -34.31
C LYS A 279 7.48 2.45 -34.29
N SER A 280 7.37 3.70 -33.84
CA SER A 280 8.55 4.57 -33.71
C SER A 280 9.51 4.13 -32.61
N GLY A 281 9.06 3.27 -31.69
CA GLY A 281 9.85 2.68 -30.60
C GLY A 281 10.23 1.22 -30.81
N ASP A 282 10.07 0.69 -32.03
CA ASP A 282 10.24 -0.74 -32.38
C ASP A 282 9.36 -1.70 -31.56
N LEU A 283 8.23 -1.20 -31.05
CA LEU A 283 7.23 -1.96 -30.31
C LEU A 283 6.05 -2.33 -31.20
N ILE A 284 5.43 -3.48 -30.91
CA ILE A 284 4.33 -4.03 -31.70
C ILE A 284 3.22 -4.49 -30.74
N CYS A 285 1.97 -4.15 -31.05
CA CYS A 285 0.80 -4.69 -30.35
C CYS A 285 0.50 -6.11 -30.82
N SER A 286 -0.04 -6.95 -29.94
CA SER A 286 -0.46 -8.32 -30.29
C SER A 286 -1.97 -8.36 -30.56
N PRO A 287 -2.45 -8.29 -31.81
CA PRO A 287 -3.89 -8.13 -32.09
C PRO A 287 -4.72 -9.33 -31.59
N SER A 288 -4.13 -10.53 -31.60
CA SER A 288 -4.75 -11.76 -31.10
C SER A 288 -4.91 -11.85 -29.57
N LYS A 289 -4.22 -10.99 -28.82
CA LYS A 289 -4.32 -10.89 -27.36
C LYS A 289 -5.03 -9.62 -26.91
N SER A 290 -5.02 -8.61 -27.76
CA SER A 290 -5.87 -7.43 -27.65
C SER A 290 -7.33 -7.80 -27.89
N ALA A 291 -8.26 -7.05 -27.33
CA ALA A 291 -9.69 -7.29 -27.51
C ALA A 291 -10.52 -6.02 -27.31
N VAL A 292 -11.71 -6.00 -27.89
CA VAL A 292 -12.72 -4.97 -27.67
C VAL A 292 -13.98 -5.57 -27.05
N MET A 293 -14.64 -4.83 -26.17
CA MET A 293 -15.89 -5.22 -25.56
C MET A 293 -16.85 -4.04 -25.51
N THR A 294 -18.11 -4.30 -25.87
CA THR A 294 -19.21 -3.36 -25.70
C THR A 294 -19.94 -3.66 -24.41
N ILE A 295 -19.94 -2.71 -23.48
CA ILE A 295 -20.58 -2.84 -22.18
C ILE A 295 -21.97 -2.22 -22.25
N ILE A 296 -22.94 -3.01 -21.79
CA ILE A 296 -24.36 -2.69 -21.75
C ILE A 296 -24.90 -2.92 -20.34
N ARG A 297 -25.95 -2.19 -19.98
CA ARG A 297 -26.57 -2.32 -18.66
C ARG A 297 -27.22 -3.69 -18.51
N LYS A 298 -27.10 -4.28 -17.31
CA LYS A 298 -27.67 -5.59 -16.97
C LYS A 298 -29.21 -5.64 -17.09
N HIS A 299 -29.88 -4.52 -16.87
CA HIS A 299 -31.34 -4.42 -16.81
C HIS A 299 -31.88 -3.47 -17.88
N GLY A 300 -32.60 -4.05 -18.83
CA GLY A 300 -33.27 -3.38 -19.92
C GLY A 300 -33.46 -4.35 -21.08
N ARG A 301 -34.63 -4.31 -21.75
CA ARG A 301 -34.82 -4.92 -23.08
C ARG A 301 -34.13 -4.03 -24.13
N VAL A 302 -32.83 -3.81 -23.97
CA VAL A 302 -32.04 -3.08 -24.97
C VAL A 302 -31.65 -4.12 -26.02
N PRO A 303 -31.98 -3.89 -27.31
CA PRO A 303 -31.52 -4.78 -28.38
C PRO A 303 -29.99 -4.86 -28.35
N PRO A 304 -29.40 -5.99 -28.77
CA PRO A 304 -27.95 -6.13 -28.82
C PRO A 304 -27.37 -4.98 -29.65
N PRO A 305 -26.32 -4.29 -29.17
CA PRO A 305 -25.69 -3.21 -29.93
C PRO A 305 -25.13 -3.78 -31.23
N PRO A 306 -25.08 -2.97 -32.31
CA PRO A 306 -24.48 -3.42 -33.56
C PRO A 306 -22.99 -3.76 -33.35
N PRO A 307 -22.44 -4.68 -34.17
CA PRO A 307 -21.04 -5.07 -34.05
C PRO A 307 -20.14 -3.87 -34.32
N VAL A 308 -19.06 -3.78 -33.55
CA VAL A 308 -18.08 -2.70 -33.61
C VAL A 308 -16.82 -3.26 -34.24
N SER A 309 -16.34 -2.59 -35.28
CA SER A 309 -15.16 -3.03 -36.03
C SER A 309 -14.01 -2.07 -35.76
N LEU A 310 -13.02 -2.54 -34.99
CA LEU A 310 -11.81 -1.79 -34.67
C LEU A 310 -10.61 -2.54 -35.20
N PHE A 311 -9.67 -1.82 -35.82
CA PHE A 311 -8.49 -2.37 -36.44
C PHE A 311 -7.23 -1.83 -35.75
N ILE A 312 -6.23 -2.68 -35.58
CA ILE A 312 -4.87 -2.28 -35.21
C ILE A 312 -3.91 -2.98 -36.17
N ASP A 313 -3.01 -2.23 -36.80
CA ASP A 313 -2.10 -2.76 -37.82
C ASP A 313 -2.83 -3.54 -38.94
N SER A 314 -3.98 -3.01 -39.37
CA SER A 314 -4.86 -3.61 -40.38
C SER A 314 -5.46 -4.98 -39.98
N GLN A 315 -5.35 -5.39 -38.72
CA GLN A 315 -5.97 -6.60 -38.18
C GLN A 315 -7.18 -6.24 -37.31
N LEU A 316 -8.29 -6.95 -37.51
CA LEU A 316 -9.52 -6.77 -36.74
C LEU A 316 -9.31 -7.25 -35.30
N LEU A 317 -9.64 -6.40 -34.34
CA LEU A 317 -9.65 -6.77 -32.93
C LEU A 317 -10.83 -7.69 -32.60
N PRO A 318 -10.62 -8.81 -31.88
CA PRO A 318 -11.71 -9.71 -31.53
C PRO A 318 -12.67 -9.03 -30.55
N GLN A 319 -13.96 -9.13 -30.84
CA GLN A 319 -15.02 -8.69 -29.93
C GLN A 319 -15.32 -9.80 -28.91
N VAL A 320 -15.25 -9.46 -27.62
CA VAL A 320 -15.40 -10.42 -26.52
C VAL A 320 -16.54 -10.04 -25.58
N THR A 321 -17.10 -11.03 -24.90
CA THR A 321 -18.14 -10.84 -23.86
C THR A 321 -17.58 -10.81 -22.44
N GLU A 322 -16.35 -11.30 -22.27
CA GLU A 322 -15.55 -11.27 -21.04
C GLU A 322 -14.12 -10.84 -21.38
N MET A 323 -13.59 -9.88 -20.64
CA MET A 323 -12.26 -9.30 -20.83
C MET A 323 -11.50 -9.29 -19.50
N ARG A 324 -10.22 -9.65 -19.52
CA ARG A 324 -9.34 -9.59 -18.34
C ARG A 324 -8.47 -8.34 -18.42
N ILE A 325 -8.60 -7.45 -17.45
CA ILE A 325 -7.80 -6.23 -17.31
C ILE A 325 -7.11 -6.29 -15.94
N LEU A 326 -5.77 -6.34 -15.90
CA LEU A 326 -5.00 -6.35 -14.64
C LEU A 326 -5.47 -7.38 -13.59
N GLY A 327 -5.98 -8.54 -14.03
CA GLY A 327 -6.52 -9.58 -13.15
C GLY A 327 -7.96 -9.39 -12.66
N PHE A 328 -8.61 -8.30 -13.08
CA PHE A 328 -10.05 -8.06 -12.97
C PHE A 328 -10.76 -8.58 -14.23
N TYR A 329 -11.86 -9.31 -14.05
CA TYR A 329 -12.62 -9.91 -15.14
C TYR A 329 -13.90 -9.11 -15.39
N LEU A 330 -13.87 -8.27 -16.41
CA LEU A 330 -14.98 -7.43 -16.83
C LEU A 330 -15.90 -8.20 -17.79
N HIS A 331 -17.20 -8.07 -17.62
CA HIS A 331 -18.20 -8.75 -18.45
C HIS A 331 -19.11 -7.71 -19.12
N HIS A 332 -19.56 -7.98 -20.35
CA HIS A 332 -20.35 -7.04 -21.15
C HIS A 332 -21.66 -6.57 -20.46
N ARG A 333 -22.21 -7.36 -19.55
CA ARG A 333 -23.39 -7.03 -18.71
C ARG A 333 -23.06 -6.62 -17.26
N SER A 334 -21.83 -6.20 -17.00
CA SER A 334 -21.37 -5.78 -15.66
C SER A 334 -21.56 -6.86 -14.57
N SER A 335 -21.51 -8.14 -14.94
CA SER A 335 -21.75 -9.25 -14.02
C SER A 335 -20.48 -9.63 -13.26
N ALA A 336 -20.58 -9.78 -11.94
CA ALA A 336 -19.48 -10.29 -11.10
C ALA A 336 -19.39 -11.83 -11.05
N ALA A 337 -20.23 -12.55 -11.79
CA ALA A 337 -20.40 -14.00 -11.64
C ALA A 337 -19.10 -14.79 -11.87
N THR A 338 -18.38 -14.50 -12.96
CA THR A 338 -17.13 -15.21 -13.27
C THR A 338 -16.06 -14.98 -12.20
N GLN A 339 -15.87 -13.73 -11.77
CA GLN A 339 -14.94 -13.38 -10.70
C GLN A 339 -15.27 -14.11 -9.40
N MET A 340 -16.55 -14.12 -9.02
CA MET A 340 -17.03 -14.82 -7.83
C MET A 340 -16.81 -16.33 -7.88
N GLN A 341 -17.05 -16.97 -9.03
CA GLN A 341 -16.84 -18.41 -9.18
C GLN A 341 -15.37 -18.78 -9.01
N ARG A 342 -14.46 -18.03 -9.65
CA ARG A 342 -13.01 -18.22 -9.54
C ARG A 342 -12.53 -18.04 -8.10
N LEU A 343 -12.97 -16.98 -7.43
CA LEU A 343 -12.61 -16.71 -6.04
C LEU A 343 -13.19 -17.73 -5.07
N THR A 344 -14.43 -18.18 -5.27
CA THR A 344 -15.04 -19.23 -4.45
C THR A 344 -14.25 -20.54 -4.57
N LYS A 345 -13.84 -20.92 -5.79
CA LYS A 345 -13.01 -22.10 -6.03
C LYS A 345 -11.66 -21.99 -5.31
N SER A 346 -10.98 -20.84 -5.47
CA SER A 346 -9.70 -20.57 -4.81
C SER A 346 -9.83 -20.58 -3.28
N ALA A 347 -10.85 -19.92 -2.74
CA ALA A 347 -11.12 -19.88 -1.30
C ALA A 347 -11.37 -21.29 -0.73
N HIS A 348 -12.15 -22.13 -1.41
CA HIS A 348 -12.35 -23.52 -0.98
C HIS A 348 -11.07 -24.35 -1.01
N GLN A 349 -10.20 -24.17 -2.01
CA GLN A 349 -8.90 -24.84 -2.05
C GLN A 349 -8.02 -24.42 -0.86
N VAL A 350 -7.95 -23.11 -0.57
CA VAL A 350 -7.25 -22.58 0.59
C VAL A 350 -7.81 -23.11 1.89
N LEU A 351 -9.13 -23.15 2.05
CA LEU A 351 -9.78 -23.69 3.23
C LEU A 351 -9.42 -25.15 3.46
N ARG A 352 -9.36 -25.97 2.41
CA ARG A 352 -8.92 -27.36 2.52
C ARG A 352 -7.45 -27.46 2.96
N MET A 353 -6.58 -26.57 2.46
CA MET A 353 -5.19 -26.53 2.92
C MET A 353 -5.10 -26.13 4.39
N ILE A 354 -5.83 -25.09 4.80
CA ILE A 354 -5.89 -24.65 6.20
C ILE A 354 -6.39 -25.79 7.09
N SER A 355 -7.45 -26.54 6.71
CA SER A 355 -7.94 -27.66 7.53
C SER A 355 -6.91 -28.76 7.76
N ARG A 356 -5.98 -28.95 6.83
CA ARG A 356 -4.94 -29.99 6.96
C ARG A 356 -3.86 -29.61 7.95
N ILE A 357 -3.58 -28.31 8.09
CA ILE A 357 -2.52 -27.77 8.95
C ILE A 357 -3.07 -27.24 10.30
N THR A 358 -4.38 -27.03 10.41
CA THR A 358 -5.06 -26.68 11.65
C THR A 358 -5.79 -27.90 12.22
N ASN A 359 -5.20 -28.58 13.21
CA ASN A 359 -5.89 -29.59 14.00
C ASN A 359 -6.26 -28.99 15.38
N ARG A 360 -7.29 -29.56 16.04
CA ARG A 360 -7.76 -29.11 17.36
C ARG A 360 -6.75 -29.41 18.47
N ARG A 361 -5.98 -30.50 18.34
CA ARG A 361 -5.00 -30.94 19.35
C ARG A 361 -3.56 -30.49 19.04
N HIS A 362 -3.19 -30.43 17.76
CA HIS A 362 -1.85 -30.10 17.29
C HIS A 362 -1.92 -29.15 16.09
N GLY A 363 -0.83 -28.44 15.77
CA GLY A 363 -0.74 -27.58 14.58
C GLY A 363 -0.72 -26.09 14.89
N LEU A 364 -1.14 -25.27 13.92
CA LEU A 364 -1.01 -23.81 14.00
C LEU A 364 -1.83 -23.19 15.14
N LYS A 365 -1.25 -22.19 15.80
CA LYS A 365 -1.96 -21.34 16.77
C LYS A 365 -3.04 -20.52 16.08
N GLU A 366 -3.99 -20.02 16.88
CA GLU A 366 -5.10 -19.21 16.39
C GLU A 366 -4.62 -17.98 15.59
N SER A 367 -3.64 -17.25 16.13
CA SER A 367 -3.09 -16.06 15.49
C SER A 367 -2.60 -16.35 14.08
N ASP A 368 -1.87 -17.46 13.92
CA ASP A 368 -1.21 -17.81 12.67
C ASP A 368 -2.24 -18.32 11.66
N ALA A 369 -3.22 -19.12 12.12
CA ALA A 369 -4.33 -19.57 11.29
C ALA A 369 -5.19 -18.41 10.77
N ILE A 370 -5.45 -17.39 11.60
CA ILE A 370 -6.15 -16.18 11.19
C ILE A 370 -5.34 -15.41 10.14
N VAL A 371 -4.02 -15.27 10.32
CA VAL A 371 -3.15 -14.62 9.33
C VAL A 371 -3.19 -15.35 7.98
N LEU A 372 -3.29 -16.68 7.96
CA LEU A 372 -3.47 -17.44 6.71
C LEU A 372 -4.82 -17.15 6.05
N VAL A 373 -5.92 -17.05 6.81
CA VAL A 373 -7.23 -16.66 6.25
C VAL A 373 -7.15 -15.26 5.64
N GLN A 374 -6.55 -14.30 6.34
CA GLN A 374 -6.43 -12.92 5.87
C GLN A 374 -5.55 -12.82 4.62
N SER A 375 -4.37 -13.45 4.63
CA SER A 375 -3.37 -13.38 3.56
C SER A 375 -3.74 -14.18 2.31
N LEU A 376 -4.54 -15.25 2.43
CA LEU A 376 -4.88 -16.14 1.30
C LEU A 376 -6.33 -16.02 0.82
N ILE A 377 -7.28 -15.60 1.67
CA ILE A 377 -8.69 -15.48 1.28
C ILE A 377 -9.07 -14.01 1.11
N ILE A 378 -8.87 -13.19 2.15
CA ILE A 378 -9.33 -11.79 2.15
C ILE A 378 -8.57 -10.97 1.11
N SER A 379 -7.24 -11.13 1.02
CA SER A 379 -6.41 -10.46 0.00
C SER A 379 -6.90 -10.68 -1.44
N ARG A 380 -7.32 -11.91 -1.77
CA ARG A 380 -7.82 -12.28 -3.11
C ARG A 380 -9.20 -11.70 -3.38
N ILE A 381 -10.07 -11.66 -2.36
CA ILE A 381 -11.38 -11.04 -2.45
C ILE A 381 -11.22 -9.53 -2.71
N LEU A 382 -10.40 -8.85 -1.89
CA LEU A 382 -10.23 -7.41 -1.94
C LEU A 382 -9.47 -6.91 -3.16
N TYR A 383 -8.74 -7.78 -3.86
CA TYR A 383 -8.06 -7.39 -5.09
C TYR A 383 -9.02 -6.87 -6.17
N ALA A 384 -10.12 -7.58 -6.44
CA ALA A 384 -11.00 -7.34 -7.60
C ALA A 384 -12.48 -7.10 -7.24
N LEU A 385 -13.03 -7.76 -6.23
CA LEU A 385 -14.46 -7.68 -5.94
C LEU A 385 -14.98 -6.30 -5.48
N PRO A 386 -14.21 -5.45 -4.77
CA PRO A 386 -14.65 -4.09 -4.45
C PRO A 386 -15.04 -3.27 -5.68
N TYR A 387 -14.49 -3.61 -6.84
CA TYR A 387 -14.66 -2.87 -8.10
C TYR A 387 -15.82 -3.38 -8.97
N HIS A 388 -16.54 -4.40 -8.51
CA HIS A 388 -17.74 -4.90 -9.18
C HIS A 388 -19.02 -4.33 -8.55
N CYS A 389 -20.10 -4.29 -9.33
CA CYS A 389 -21.45 -4.05 -8.82
C CYS A 389 -22.00 -5.34 -8.18
N LEU A 390 -21.75 -5.53 -6.88
CA LEU A 390 -22.17 -6.72 -6.14
C LEU A 390 -23.61 -6.59 -5.62
N THR A 391 -24.39 -7.67 -5.73
CA THR A 391 -25.71 -7.75 -5.09
C THR A 391 -25.60 -8.15 -3.61
N LEU A 392 -26.64 -7.88 -2.82
CA LEU A 392 -26.70 -8.30 -1.41
C LEU A 392 -26.50 -9.82 -1.26
N GLN A 393 -27.15 -10.62 -2.12
CA GLN A 393 -26.98 -12.07 -2.13
C GLN A 393 -25.54 -12.51 -2.39
N GLN A 394 -24.82 -11.78 -3.24
CA GLN A 394 -23.41 -12.05 -3.53
C GLN A 394 -22.52 -11.71 -2.33
N LEU A 395 -22.78 -10.58 -1.67
CA LEU A 395 -22.10 -10.21 -0.42
C LEU A 395 -22.35 -11.24 0.69
N ASP A 396 -23.57 -11.74 0.84
CA ASP A 396 -23.91 -12.77 1.80
C ASP A 396 -23.17 -14.08 1.54
N ARG A 397 -23.05 -14.48 0.27
CA ARG A 397 -22.28 -15.66 -0.12
C ARG A 397 -20.80 -15.54 0.26
N LEU A 398 -20.19 -14.36 0.08
CA LEU A 398 -18.82 -14.10 0.49
C LEU A 398 -18.66 -14.13 2.01
N ASN A 399 -19.62 -13.54 2.73
CA ASN A 399 -19.66 -13.59 4.19
C ASN A 399 -19.79 -15.04 4.71
N VAL A 400 -20.55 -15.92 4.02
CA VAL A 400 -20.61 -17.35 4.36
C VAL A 400 -19.22 -18.00 4.24
N ILE A 401 -18.49 -17.73 3.16
CA ILE A 401 -17.13 -18.26 2.95
C ILE A 401 -16.19 -17.78 4.07
N LEU A 402 -16.24 -16.47 4.37
CA LEU A 402 -15.42 -15.87 5.41
C LEU A 402 -15.71 -16.48 6.79
N ARG A 403 -16.99 -16.61 7.17
CA ARG A 403 -17.38 -17.23 8.44
C ARG A 403 -16.92 -18.68 8.53
N LYS A 404 -17.04 -19.47 7.45
CA LYS A 404 -16.52 -20.85 7.42
C LYS A 404 -15.01 -20.86 7.65
N ALA A 405 -14.27 -19.93 7.03
CA ALA A 405 -12.83 -19.79 7.20
C ALA A 405 -12.43 -19.54 8.64
N TYR A 406 -13.02 -18.53 9.27
CA TYR A 406 -12.71 -18.19 10.66
C TYR A 406 -13.15 -19.27 11.63
N LYS A 407 -14.34 -19.87 11.45
CA LYS A 407 -14.77 -20.99 12.30
C LYS A 407 -13.77 -22.14 12.28
N GLN A 408 -13.28 -22.49 11.09
CA GLN A 408 -12.28 -23.54 10.93
C GLN A 408 -10.92 -23.15 11.53
N ALA A 409 -10.46 -21.91 11.32
CA ALA A 409 -9.22 -21.41 11.91
C ALA A 409 -9.26 -21.37 13.46
N LEU A 410 -10.44 -21.15 14.05
CA LEU A 410 -10.65 -21.16 15.50
C LEU A 410 -10.86 -22.57 16.07
N GLY A 411 -11.18 -23.55 15.23
CA GLY A 411 -11.52 -24.92 15.63
C GLY A 411 -12.95 -25.10 16.12
N ILE A 412 -13.80 -24.07 15.97
CA ILE A 412 -15.21 -24.09 16.39
C ILE A 412 -16.11 -24.74 15.31
N PRO A 413 -17.25 -25.36 15.69
CA PRO A 413 -18.13 -26.02 14.73
C PRO A 413 -18.76 -25.06 13.71
N LEU A 414 -19.02 -25.57 12.49
CA LEU A 414 -19.62 -24.76 11.41
C LEU A 414 -21.01 -24.23 11.74
N TYR A 415 -21.77 -24.94 12.59
CA TYR A 415 -23.09 -24.54 13.06
C TYR A 415 -23.08 -23.46 14.16
N ALA A 416 -21.91 -23.04 14.65
CA ALA A 416 -21.81 -21.96 15.65
C ALA A 416 -22.53 -20.69 15.16
N THR A 417 -23.19 -19.96 16.07
CA THR A 417 -23.98 -18.78 15.67
C THR A 417 -23.10 -17.65 15.13
N THR A 418 -23.58 -16.97 14.09
CA THR A 418 -22.85 -15.84 13.49
C THR A 418 -22.70 -14.67 14.46
N SER A 419 -23.72 -14.39 15.27
CA SER A 419 -23.70 -13.32 16.27
C SER A 419 -22.58 -13.52 17.29
N ARG A 420 -22.41 -14.73 17.82
CA ARG A 420 -21.33 -15.04 18.76
C ARG A 420 -19.95 -14.97 18.12
N LEU A 421 -19.82 -15.45 16.88
CA LEU A 421 -18.55 -15.33 16.16
C LEU A 421 -18.14 -13.86 15.95
N LEU A 422 -19.09 -12.99 15.61
CA LEU A 422 -18.83 -11.55 15.51
C LEU A 422 -18.52 -10.93 16.87
N ALA A 423 -19.20 -11.36 17.93
CA ALA A 423 -18.96 -10.90 19.30
C ALA A 423 -17.56 -11.28 19.85
N MET A 424 -16.89 -12.26 19.24
CA MET A 424 -15.49 -12.58 19.55
C MET A 424 -14.49 -11.55 19.00
N GLY A 425 -14.92 -10.63 18.13
CA GLY A 425 -14.07 -9.59 17.53
C GLY A 425 -12.89 -10.12 16.71
N VAL A 426 -12.98 -11.35 16.20
CA VAL A 426 -11.89 -12.04 15.46
C VAL A 426 -11.88 -11.72 13.97
N HIS A 427 -13.02 -11.31 13.40
CA HIS A 427 -13.15 -11.00 11.98
C HIS A 427 -14.13 -9.85 11.72
N ASN A 428 -14.02 -9.27 10.53
CA ASN A 428 -14.92 -8.25 9.99
C ASN A 428 -15.86 -8.85 8.96
N THR A 429 -16.93 -8.13 8.62
CA THR A 429 -17.78 -8.49 7.47
C THR A 429 -17.07 -8.12 6.16
N ILE A 430 -17.53 -8.70 5.04
CA ILE A 430 -16.98 -8.36 3.71
C ILE A 430 -17.22 -6.88 3.38
N GLN A 431 -18.35 -6.33 3.80
CA GLN A 431 -18.69 -4.92 3.61
C GLN A 431 -17.69 -4.01 4.33
N GLU A 432 -17.41 -4.28 5.61
CA GLU A 432 -16.40 -3.53 6.38
C GLU A 432 -15.01 -3.64 5.76
N HIS A 433 -14.64 -4.81 5.23
CA HIS A 433 -13.39 -4.99 4.52
C HIS A 433 -13.33 -4.18 3.23
N ILE A 434 -14.41 -4.13 2.45
CA ILE A 434 -14.51 -3.32 1.22
C ILE A 434 -14.44 -1.84 1.56
N GLU A 435 -15.18 -1.40 2.58
CA GLU A 435 -15.20 -0.01 3.04
C GLU A 435 -13.82 0.44 3.51
N ALA A 436 -13.19 -0.29 4.43
CA ALA A 436 -11.84 0.01 4.91
C ALA A 436 -10.81 0.01 3.77
N HIS A 437 -10.97 -0.89 2.79
CA HIS A 437 -10.10 -0.98 1.62
C HIS A 437 -10.22 0.26 0.72
N LEU A 438 -11.44 0.66 0.38
CA LEU A 438 -11.69 1.81 -0.49
C LEU A 438 -11.32 3.12 0.21
N LEU A 439 -11.59 3.26 1.51
CA LEU A 439 -11.15 4.42 2.30
C LEU A 439 -9.62 4.53 2.29
N SER A 440 -8.92 3.44 2.61
CA SER A 440 -7.45 3.44 2.63
C SER A 440 -6.85 3.66 1.23
N GLN A 441 -7.50 3.18 0.17
CA GLN A 441 -7.11 3.46 -1.21
C GLN A 441 -7.22 4.96 -1.53
N ARG A 442 -8.35 5.60 -1.19
CA ARG A 442 -8.55 7.04 -1.42
C ARG A 442 -7.55 7.89 -0.62
N GLU A 443 -7.31 7.54 0.64
CA GLU A 443 -6.29 8.21 1.44
C GLU A 443 -4.90 8.09 0.82
N ARG A 444 -4.53 6.89 0.34
CA ARG A 444 -3.25 6.66 -0.34
C ARG A 444 -3.14 7.52 -1.60
N LEU A 445 -4.18 7.59 -2.42
CA LEU A 445 -4.23 8.42 -3.63
C LEU A 445 -4.09 9.91 -3.30
N GLY A 446 -4.67 10.37 -2.18
CA GLY A 446 -4.49 11.75 -1.70
C GLY A 446 -3.04 12.14 -1.41
N GLN A 447 -2.12 11.19 -1.24
CA GLN A 447 -0.72 11.46 -0.90
C GLN A 447 0.18 11.81 -2.09
N THR A 448 -0.30 11.66 -3.33
CA THR A 448 0.48 12.00 -4.54
C THR A 448 -0.24 13.05 -5.38
N PRO A 449 0.47 13.92 -6.11
CA PRO A 449 -0.16 14.84 -7.06
C PRO A 449 -1.10 14.13 -8.05
N GLN A 450 -0.68 12.99 -8.57
CA GLN A 450 -1.41 12.24 -9.59
C GLN A 450 -2.60 11.49 -9.01
N GLY A 451 -2.47 10.94 -7.80
CA GLY A 451 -3.61 10.35 -7.11
C GLY A 451 -4.67 11.40 -6.75
N ARG A 452 -4.26 12.63 -6.41
CA ARG A 452 -5.19 13.76 -6.25
C ARG A 452 -5.88 14.14 -7.56
N HIS A 453 -5.14 14.19 -8.67
CA HIS A 453 -5.74 14.41 -10.00
C HIS A 453 -6.78 13.33 -10.32
N LEU A 454 -6.47 12.06 -10.04
CA LEU A 454 -7.41 10.95 -10.21
C LEU A 454 -8.67 11.12 -9.33
N LEU A 455 -8.50 11.43 -8.04
CA LEU A 455 -9.64 11.65 -7.14
C LEU A 455 -10.53 12.81 -7.61
N GLN A 456 -9.92 13.90 -8.09
CA GLN A 456 -10.65 15.03 -8.68
C GLN A 456 -11.41 14.62 -9.95
N ALA A 457 -10.77 13.87 -10.85
CA ALA A 457 -11.42 13.37 -12.07
C ALA A 457 -12.64 12.50 -11.74
N LEU A 458 -12.54 11.67 -10.68
CA LEU A 458 -13.62 10.84 -10.17
C LEU A 458 -14.58 11.57 -9.21
N ARG A 459 -14.42 12.89 -9.03
CA ARG A 459 -15.26 13.75 -8.17
C ARG A 459 -15.32 13.34 -6.70
N TYR A 460 -14.26 12.71 -6.20
CA TYR A 460 -14.10 12.49 -4.77
C TYR A 460 -13.59 13.75 -4.08
N PRO A 461 -14.07 14.06 -2.85
CA PRO A 461 -13.50 15.15 -2.07
C PRO A 461 -12.03 14.84 -1.80
N LEU A 462 -11.17 15.82 -2.04
CA LEU A 462 -9.78 15.72 -1.64
C LEU A 462 -9.71 15.67 -0.12
N PRO A 463 -8.98 14.72 0.49
CA PRO A 463 -8.90 14.62 1.93
C PRO A 463 -8.32 15.92 2.52
N THR A 464 -9.11 16.59 3.35
CA THR A 464 -8.86 17.94 3.91
C THR A 464 -7.56 18.01 4.74
N SER A 465 -7.10 16.89 5.28
CA SER A 465 -5.96 16.77 6.21
C SER A 465 -4.56 16.73 5.57
N TYR A 466 -4.46 16.79 4.24
CA TYR A 466 -3.18 16.71 3.52
C TYR A 466 -2.86 17.93 2.67
N LEU A 467 -3.64 19.00 2.79
CA LEU A 467 -3.39 20.24 2.06
C LEU A 467 -2.00 20.78 2.46
N THR A 468 -1.13 20.85 1.45
CA THR A 468 0.24 21.38 1.48
C THR A 468 1.18 20.74 2.51
N THR A 469 1.90 19.69 2.11
CA THR A 469 3.17 19.32 2.79
C THR A 469 4.32 19.52 1.84
N ALA A 470 5.41 20.09 2.33
CA ALA A 470 6.68 20.21 1.64
C ALA A 470 7.63 19.08 2.10
N PRO A 471 8.52 18.60 1.22
CA PRO A 471 9.61 17.73 1.66
C PRO A 471 10.49 18.48 2.67
N LEU A 472 10.91 17.79 3.72
CA LEU A 472 11.91 18.31 4.65
C LEU A 472 13.27 18.39 3.94
N PRO A 473 14.00 19.51 3.99
CA PRO A 473 15.32 19.63 3.41
C PRO A 473 16.26 18.52 3.90
N PRO A 474 17.10 17.93 3.04
CA PRO A 474 17.99 16.82 3.40
C PRO A 474 18.84 17.10 4.64
N GLU A 475 19.33 18.35 4.79
CA GLU A 475 20.17 18.79 5.89
C GLU A 475 19.41 18.73 7.22
N LEU A 476 18.13 19.15 7.23
CA LEU A 476 17.26 19.01 8.41
C LEU A 476 16.87 17.55 8.66
N ARG A 477 16.64 16.78 7.58
CA ARG A 477 16.22 15.38 7.69
C ARG A 477 17.25 14.49 8.35
N GLN A 478 18.54 14.73 8.09
CA GLN A 478 19.63 13.96 8.70
C GLN A 478 19.75 14.21 10.21
N ARG A 479 19.28 15.37 10.68
CA ARG A 479 19.38 15.81 12.09
C ARG A 479 18.19 15.41 12.95
N ILE A 480 17.06 15.07 12.33
CA ILE A 480 15.83 14.65 13.05
C ILE A 480 15.69 13.12 12.99
N VAL A 481 15.92 12.47 14.12
CA VAL A 481 15.81 11.02 14.28
C VAL A 481 14.49 10.68 14.97
N VAL A 482 13.64 9.90 14.30
CA VAL A 482 12.40 9.39 14.91
C VAL A 482 12.64 8.01 15.51
N ALA A 483 12.59 7.93 16.85
CA ALA A 483 12.78 6.68 17.57
C ALA A 483 11.71 5.63 17.17
N PRO A 484 12.05 4.32 17.14
CA PRO A 484 11.10 3.27 16.79
C PRO A 484 9.84 3.30 17.67
N ILE A 485 8.69 3.56 17.05
CA ILE A 485 7.42 3.64 17.78
C ILE A 485 6.93 2.23 18.11
N PRO A 486 6.64 1.91 19.39
CA PRO A 486 6.17 0.59 19.78
C PRO A 486 4.89 0.15 19.06
N ARG A 487 4.81 -1.14 18.69
CA ARG A 487 3.61 -1.73 18.07
C ARG A 487 2.58 -2.11 19.15
N ALA A 488 1.30 -2.16 18.77
CA ALA A 488 0.19 -2.56 19.64
C ALA A 488 0.09 -1.75 20.95
N MET A 489 -0.12 -0.44 20.81
CA MET A 489 -0.26 0.53 21.92
C MET A 489 -1.68 1.10 22.06
N ASN A 490 -2.70 0.33 21.64
CA ASN A 490 -4.10 0.75 21.73
C ASN A 490 -4.51 1.07 23.20
N PRO A 491 -5.23 2.19 23.45
CA PRO A 491 -5.57 2.65 24.81
C PRO A 491 -6.34 1.63 25.65
N THR A 492 -7.28 0.90 25.03
CA THR A 492 -8.17 -0.02 25.75
C THR A 492 -7.58 -1.42 25.85
N LEU A 493 -6.99 -1.93 24.76
CA LEU A 493 -6.52 -3.32 24.69
C LEU A 493 -5.13 -3.55 25.31
N ASN A 494 -4.29 -2.52 25.42
CA ASN A 494 -2.87 -2.67 25.79
C ASN A 494 -2.46 -1.84 27.01
N LYS A 495 -3.37 -1.67 27.98
CA LYS A 495 -3.16 -0.84 29.18
C LYS A 495 -1.82 -1.15 29.90
N GLY A 496 -1.50 -2.42 30.12
CA GLY A 496 -0.25 -2.82 30.79
C GLY A 496 1.02 -2.46 30.00
N ARG A 497 1.01 -2.59 28.66
CA ARG A 497 2.14 -2.19 27.82
C ARG A 497 2.34 -0.67 27.79
N ARG A 498 1.22 0.08 27.74
CA ARG A 498 1.26 1.55 27.83
C ARG A 498 1.81 2.01 29.17
N GLN A 499 1.40 1.39 30.27
CA GLN A 499 1.94 1.66 31.61
C GLN A 499 3.44 1.34 31.71
N ALA A 500 3.88 0.20 31.18
CA ALA A 500 5.31 -0.14 31.16
C ALA A 500 6.13 0.88 30.36
N ARG A 501 5.62 1.31 29.21
CA ARG A 501 6.27 2.35 28.38
C ARG A 501 6.31 3.70 29.08
N ALA A 502 5.23 4.12 29.71
CA ALA A 502 5.18 5.36 30.48
C ALA A 502 6.20 5.35 31.63
N ARG A 503 6.29 4.25 32.39
CA ARG A 503 7.32 4.07 33.42
C ARG A 503 8.74 4.14 32.86
N TYR A 504 8.98 3.54 31.69
CA TYR A 504 10.27 3.63 31.02
C TYR A 504 10.61 5.08 30.67
N ILE A 505 9.66 5.81 30.07
CA ILE A 505 9.82 7.22 29.68
C ILE A 505 10.12 8.09 30.90
N GLN A 506 9.34 7.92 31.96
CA GLN A 506 9.49 8.71 33.18
C GLN A 506 10.82 8.44 33.90
N ARG A 507 11.35 7.21 33.79
CA ARG A 507 12.68 6.88 34.36
C ARG A 507 13.83 7.45 33.54
N HIS A 508 13.73 7.48 32.21
CA HIS A 508 14.85 7.84 31.33
C HIS A 508 14.88 9.33 30.95
N TYR A 509 13.73 10.01 30.89
CA TYR A 509 13.65 11.37 30.31
C TYR A 509 13.27 12.46 31.32
N SER A 510 12.72 12.13 32.49
CA SER A 510 12.19 13.15 33.42
C SER A 510 13.23 13.98 34.19
N ARG A 511 14.52 13.74 33.98
CA ARG A 511 15.62 14.51 34.59
C ARG A 511 16.60 15.07 33.55
N ASN A 512 16.27 14.98 32.27
CA ASN A 512 17.12 15.52 31.21
C ASN A 512 16.58 16.90 30.80
N ASP A 513 17.38 17.95 30.95
CA ASP A 513 17.00 19.32 30.62
C ASP A 513 16.82 19.55 29.10
N GLU A 514 17.34 18.65 28.28
CA GLU A 514 17.15 18.64 26.81
C GLU A 514 15.75 18.15 26.40
N VAL A 515 14.96 17.62 27.33
CA VAL A 515 13.65 17.03 27.06
C VAL A 515 12.54 18.07 27.03
N ARG A 516 11.75 18.03 25.96
CA ARG A 516 10.47 18.76 25.85
C ARG A 516 9.29 17.83 25.61
N TYR A 517 8.15 18.22 26.16
CA TYR A 517 6.85 17.59 25.98
C TYR A 517 5.95 18.54 25.19
N THR A 518 5.19 17.99 24.25
CA THR A 518 4.36 18.77 23.33
C THR A 518 2.95 18.25 23.29
N ASP A 519 1.98 19.16 23.21
CA ASP A 519 0.60 18.79 22.93
C ASP A 519 -0.17 19.91 22.22
N ALA A 520 -1.28 19.55 21.58
CA ALA A 520 -2.17 20.45 20.86
C ALA A 520 -3.64 20.17 21.21
N THR A 521 -4.39 21.22 21.55
CA THR A 521 -5.82 21.15 21.89
C THR A 521 -6.63 22.01 20.92
N PRO A 522 -7.75 21.50 20.34
CA PRO A 522 -8.61 22.28 19.47
C PRO A 522 -9.29 23.43 20.23
N HIS A 523 -9.45 24.58 19.58
CA HIS A 523 -10.28 25.66 20.09
C HIS A 523 -11.77 25.31 19.89
N PRO A 524 -12.64 25.50 20.89
CA PRO A 524 -14.06 25.14 20.79
C PRO A 524 -14.80 25.95 19.72
N ASP A 525 -14.53 27.26 19.62
CA ASP A 525 -15.32 28.18 18.76
C ASP A 525 -14.60 28.70 17.51
N HIS A 526 -13.37 28.23 17.24
CA HIS A 526 -12.54 28.78 16.16
C HIS A 526 -11.83 27.68 15.38
N TYR A 527 -11.48 27.99 14.13
CA TYR A 527 -10.66 27.15 13.26
C TYR A 527 -9.18 27.21 13.69
N ALA A 528 -8.88 26.85 14.93
CA ALA A 528 -7.54 26.96 15.50
C ALA A 528 -7.29 25.89 16.57
N TYR A 529 -6.00 25.61 16.81
CA TYR A 529 -5.54 24.80 17.93
C TYR A 529 -4.63 25.65 18.80
N THR A 530 -4.69 25.40 20.12
CA THR A 530 -3.71 25.90 21.07
C THR A 530 -2.65 24.83 21.27
N VAL A 531 -1.40 25.22 21.11
CA VAL A 531 -0.23 24.36 21.14
C VAL A 531 0.63 24.75 22.32
N ALA A 532 1.07 23.74 23.10
CA ALA A 532 1.85 23.93 24.29
C ALA A 532 3.13 23.09 24.27
N VAL A 533 4.22 23.70 24.74
CA VAL A 533 5.52 23.05 24.92
C VAL A 533 5.96 23.24 26.36
N VAL A 534 6.36 22.14 27.00
CA VAL A 534 6.75 22.09 28.42
C VAL A 534 8.10 21.38 28.56
N ASN A 535 8.99 21.85 29.42
CA ASN A 535 10.29 21.20 29.66
C ASN A 535 10.18 20.02 30.68
N ALA A 536 11.29 19.33 30.93
CA ALA A 536 11.36 18.26 31.93
C ALA A 536 10.98 18.70 33.35
N SER A 537 11.22 19.97 33.69
CA SER A 537 10.85 20.60 34.96
C SER A 537 9.38 21.05 35.03
N LEU A 538 8.55 20.64 34.06
CA LEU A 538 7.12 20.96 33.96
C LEU A 538 6.81 22.46 33.80
N GLN A 539 7.80 23.26 33.41
CA GLN A 539 7.65 24.68 33.14
C GLN A 539 7.28 24.93 31.68
N PRO A 540 6.35 25.87 31.40
CA PRO A 540 6.00 26.26 30.04
C PRO A 540 7.22 26.85 29.32
N GLN A 541 7.47 26.40 28.10
CA GLN A 541 8.56 26.90 27.24
C GLN A 541 8.01 27.74 26.10
N ALA A 542 6.89 27.30 25.50
CA ALA A 542 6.23 28.04 24.46
C ALA A 542 4.74 27.69 24.40
N LEU A 543 3.97 28.68 23.97
CA LEU A 543 2.54 28.61 23.73
C LEU A 543 2.24 29.35 22.43
N ALA A 544 1.43 28.74 21.57
CA ALA A 544 1.05 29.33 20.30
C ALA A 544 -0.37 28.92 19.91
N SER A 545 -1.02 29.76 19.11
CA SER A 545 -2.27 29.40 18.42
C SER A 545 -1.96 29.16 16.95
N VAL A 546 -2.40 28.04 16.40
CA VAL A 546 -2.21 27.68 15.00
C VAL A 546 -3.57 27.56 14.31
N CYS A 547 -3.77 28.31 13.23
CA CYS A 547 -5.01 28.31 12.46
C CYS A 547 -5.07 27.06 11.55
N THR A 548 -5.79 26.02 11.99
CA THR A 548 -5.95 24.74 11.27
C THR A 548 -7.13 23.95 11.86
N SER A 549 -7.81 23.12 11.07
CA SER A 549 -8.72 22.08 11.60
C SER A 549 -8.05 20.72 11.74
N ASP A 550 -6.86 20.54 11.17
CA ASP A 550 -6.19 19.24 11.18
C ASP A 550 -5.37 19.07 12.47
N THR A 551 -5.83 18.15 13.34
CA THR A 551 -5.15 17.79 14.59
C THR A 551 -3.70 17.39 14.34
N ALA A 552 -3.44 16.62 13.27
CA ALA A 552 -2.08 16.17 12.97
C ALA A 552 -1.14 17.31 12.59
N THR A 553 -1.64 18.36 11.92
CA THR A 553 -0.87 19.58 11.61
C THR A 553 -0.59 20.39 12.87
N ALA A 554 -1.56 20.48 13.79
CA ALA A 554 -1.36 21.16 15.07
C ALA A 554 -0.33 20.45 15.96
N GLU A 555 -0.41 19.12 16.06
CA GLU A 555 0.56 18.29 16.79
C GLU A 555 1.96 18.34 16.14
N GLU A 556 2.03 18.34 14.80
CA GLU A 556 3.28 18.54 14.07
C GLU A 556 3.91 19.91 14.36
N PHE A 557 3.10 20.97 14.37
CA PHE A 557 3.56 22.31 14.72
C PHE A 557 4.05 22.40 16.17
N ALA A 558 3.41 21.66 17.10
CA ALA A 558 3.87 21.54 18.48
C ALA A 558 5.28 20.98 18.59
N ILE A 559 5.58 19.94 17.81
CA ILE A 559 6.92 19.36 17.74
C ILE A 559 7.89 20.39 17.13
N ALA A 560 7.55 21.03 16.02
CA ALA A 560 8.42 22.03 15.38
C ALA A 560 8.75 23.20 16.33
N LEU A 561 7.75 23.70 17.05
CA LEU A 561 7.91 24.75 18.06
C LEU A 561 8.81 24.30 19.22
N ALA A 562 8.70 23.04 19.65
CA ALA A 562 9.57 22.49 20.68
C ALA A 562 11.02 22.34 20.23
N ILE A 563 11.28 22.07 18.95
CA ILE A 563 12.64 22.06 18.41
C ILE A 563 13.20 23.48 18.42
N ALA A 564 12.46 24.44 17.86
CA ALA A 564 12.91 25.83 17.73
C ALA A 564 13.12 26.55 19.08
N THR A 565 12.49 26.06 20.15
CA THR A 565 12.65 26.59 21.51
C THR A 565 13.78 25.91 22.29
N SER A 566 14.39 24.86 21.71
CA SER A 566 15.82 24.48 21.78
C SER A 566 16.81 25.52 22.27
N ALA A 567 17.18 25.57 23.55
CA ALA A 567 18.40 26.27 23.96
C ALA A 567 19.65 25.37 23.82
N SER A 568 19.48 24.06 23.76
CA SER A 568 20.54 23.04 23.70
C SER A 568 20.84 22.60 22.28
N GLU A 569 22.10 22.24 22.00
CA GLU A 569 22.55 21.68 20.71
C GLU A 569 21.92 20.31 20.41
N HIS A 570 21.46 19.59 21.44
CA HIS A 570 20.70 18.36 21.32
C HIS A 570 19.35 18.49 22.03
N SER A 571 18.27 18.00 21.42
CA SER A 571 16.93 18.06 22.01
C SER A 571 16.16 16.77 21.82
N VAL A 572 15.45 16.35 22.88
CA VAL A 572 14.60 15.16 22.86
C VAL A 572 13.14 15.58 23.02
N ILE A 573 12.30 15.28 22.04
CA ILE A 573 10.91 15.73 22.04
C ILE A 573 9.97 14.54 22.20
N LEU A 574 9.14 14.61 23.23
CA LEU A 574 8.11 13.63 23.52
C LEU A 574 6.73 14.14 23.10
N SER A 575 6.12 13.40 22.18
CA SER A 575 4.76 13.65 21.68
C SER A 575 3.95 12.34 21.71
N ASP A 576 2.66 12.44 22.03
CA ASP A 576 1.73 11.32 21.94
C ASP A 576 1.08 11.15 20.56
N SER A 577 1.31 12.10 19.66
CA SER A 577 0.90 12.01 18.26
C SER A 577 1.71 10.98 17.48
N GLN A 578 1.12 9.80 17.29
CA GLN A 578 1.71 8.82 16.36
C GLN A 578 1.69 9.31 14.91
N VAL A 579 0.72 10.15 14.55
CA VAL A 579 0.54 10.62 13.17
C VAL A 579 1.63 11.63 12.83
N ALA A 580 1.88 12.64 13.67
CA ALA A 580 2.94 13.62 13.46
C ALA A 580 4.31 12.92 13.35
N LEU A 581 4.62 12.02 14.29
CA LEU A 581 5.90 11.30 14.30
C LEU A 581 6.08 10.38 13.08
N ARG A 582 5.07 9.56 12.74
CA ARG A 582 5.19 8.57 11.65
C ARG A 582 5.06 9.16 10.26
N ARG A 583 4.11 10.06 10.05
CA ARG A 583 3.67 10.51 8.72
C ARG A 583 4.23 11.87 8.33
N ARG A 584 4.66 12.67 9.30
CA ARG A 584 5.24 13.99 9.03
C ARG A 584 6.76 13.92 9.11
N PHE A 585 7.31 13.71 10.30
CA PHE A 585 8.76 13.72 10.52
C PHE A 585 9.48 12.51 9.91
N ARG A 586 9.04 11.27 10.20
CA ARG A 586 9.72 10.07 9.69
C ARG A 586 9.63 9.92 8.16
N ASP A 587 8.47 10.20 7.59
CA ASP A 587 8.26 10.17 6.13
C ASP A 587 8.95 11.38 5.45
N GLY A 588 9.29 12.44 6.21
CA GLY A 588 9.99 13.64 5.75
C GLY A 588 9.10 14.60 4.97
N ARG A 589 7.81 14.68 5.32
CA ARG A 589 6.82 15.56 4.68
C ARG A 589 6.11 16.40 5.74
N ILE A 590 6.44 17.68 5.80
CA ILE A 590 6.04 18.58 6.88
C ILE A 590 5.17 19.70 6.32
N SER A 591 4.24 20.25 7.09
CA SER A 591 3.44 21.41 6.68
C SER A 591 4.33 22.65 6.45
N PRO A 592 3.98 23.57 5.52
CA PRO A 592 4.70 24.82 5.33
C PRO A 592 4.83 25.65 6.62
N LEU A 593 3.83 25.59 7.51
CA LEU A 593 3.86 26.29 8.79
C LEU A 593 4.98 25.78 9.68
N SER A 594 5.05 24.46 9.89
CA SER A 594 6.12 23.85 10.67
C SER A 594 7.48 24.00 9.97
N LEU A 595 7.54 23.90 8.63
CA LEU A 595 8.79 24.07 7.90
C LEU A 595 9.41 25.45 8.13
N ARG A 596 8.58 26.52 8.16
CA ARG A 596 9.05 27.89 8.48
C ARG A 596 9.69 28.00 9.86
N VAL A 597 9.19 27.25 10.83
CA VAL A 597 9.76 27.18 12.19
C VAL A 597 11.04 26.34 12.19
N LEU A 598 11.08 25.25 11.43
CA LEU A 598 12.26 24.40 11.37
C LEU A 598 13.44 25.04 10.63
N THR A 599 13.18 25.94 9.68
CA THR A 599 14.24 26.65 8.96
C THR A 599 15.01 27.65 9.83
N THR A 600 14.52 27.99 11.02
CA THR A 600 15.20 28.93 11.94
C THR A 600 16.10 28.23 12.95
N ILE A 601 16.22 26.90 12.90
CA ILE A 601 17.02 26.12 13.86
C ILE A 601 18.51 26.18 13.47
N PRO A 602 19.44 26.28 14.43
CA PRO A 602 20.88 26.23 14.17
C PRO A 602 21.30 24.99 13.35
N PRO A 603 22.34 25.10 12.50
CA PRO A 603 22.76 24.02 11.60
C PRO A 603 23.24 22.76 12.32
N ASP A 604 23.80 22.88 13.53
CA ASP A 604 24.39 21.76 14.26
C ASP A 604 23.42 21.09 15.26
N HIS A 605 22.16 21.54 15.28
CA HIS A 605 21.17 21.08 16.24
C HIS A 605 20.64 19.67 15.93
N MET A 606 20.84 18.73 16.85
CA MET A 606 20.38 17.33 16.74
C MET A 606 19.05 17.11 17.50
N VAL A 607 18.14 16.33 16.91
CA VAL A 607 16.78 16.15 17.43
C VAL A 607 16.39 14.67 17.47
N ASP A 608 16.04 14.19 18.66
CA ASP A 608 15.45 12.88 18.89
C ASP A 608 13.94 13.00 19.16
N LEU A 609 13.11 12.41 18.29
CA LEU A 609 11.66 12.39 18.44
C LEU A 609 11.20 11.05 19.02
N VAL A 610 10.55 11.09 20.19
CA VAL A 610 10.15 9.89 20.95
C VAL A 610 8.66 9.87 21.20
N TRP A 611 7.99 8.79 20.79
CA TRP A 611 6.56 8.62 21.09
C TRP A 611 6.30 8.26 22.57
N THR A 612 5.32 8.94 23.16
CA THR A 612 4.78 8.67 24.50
C THR A 612 3.29 8.29 24.48
N PRO A 613 2.80 7.39 25.35
CA PRO A 613 1.37 7.14 25.44
C PRO A 613 0.62 8.35 26.04
N GLY A 614 -0.45 8.81 25.37
CA GLY A 614 -1.38 9.80 25.92
C GLY A 614 -2.26 9.27 27.08
N HIS A 615 -3.07 10.16 27.67
CA HIS A 615 -3.92 9.97 28.87
C HIS A 615 -3.18 9.73 30.19
N GLU A 616 -2.76 10.81 30.84
CA GLU A 616 -2.35 10.87 32.26
C GLU A 616 -1.13 10.05 32.71
N LEU A 617 -0.53 9.25 31.83
CA LEU A 617 0.53 8.33 32.23
C LEU A 617 1.93 8.96 32.33
N VAL A 618 2.17 10.13 31.73
CA VAL A 618 3.47 10.82 31.76
C VAL A 618 3.27 12.27 32.15
N ALA A 619 3.85 12.69 33.28
CA ALA A 619 3.62 14.00 33.90
C ALA A 619 3.85 15.19 32.94
N GLY A 620 4.93 15.16 32.15
CA GLY A 620 5.24 16.22 31.18
C GLY A 620 4.21 16.35 30.06
N ASN A 621 3.75 15.22 29.50
CA ASN A 621 2.71 15.20 28.47
C ASN A 621 1.37 15.72 29.03
N ASN A 622 1.04 15.31 30.27
CA ASN A 622 -0.17 15.78 30.94
C ASN A 622 -0.13 17.28 31.18
N ARG A 623 1.03 17.83 31.56
CA ARG A 623 1.18 19.26 31.78
C ARG A 623 1.07 20.03 30.47
N ALA A 624 1.65 19.52 29.38
CA ALA A 624 1.49 20.13 28.06
C ALA A 624 0.02 20.15 27.62
N HIS A 625 -0.71 19.04 27.78
CA HIS A 625 -2.15 18.96 27.52
C HIS A 625 -2.97 19.93 28.36
N ALA A 626 -2.72 19.97 29.68
CA ALA A 626 -3.40 20.88 30.59
C ALA A 626 -3.13 22.36 30.22
N LEU A 627 -1.88 22.69 29.91
CA LEU A 627 -1.49 24.05 29.52
C LEU A 627 -2.13 24.46 28.18
N ALA A 628 -2.18 23.56 27.20
CA ALA A 628 -2.88 23.83 25.93
C ALA A 628 -4.38 24.11 26.17
N ARG A 629 -5.03 23.36 27.07
CA ARG A 629 -6.44 23.56 27.45
C ARG A 629 -6.69 24.83 28.28
N GLU A 630 -5.79 25.18 29.20
CA GLU A 630 -5.90 26.41 29.99
C GLU A 630 -5.91 27.65 29.07
N HIS A 631 -5.17 27.58 27.97
CA HIS A 631 -4.97 28.70 27.06
C HIS A 631 -5.96 28.79 25.89
N THR A 632 -6.92 27.86 25.75
CA THR A 632 -7.96 27.97 24.72
C THR A 632 -8.89 29.17 24.95
N TYR A 633 -9.04 29.66 26.18
CA TYR A 633 -10.01 30.72 26.52
C TYR A 633 -9.43 32.15 26.51
N ARG A 634 -8.23 32.37 25.95
CA ARG A 634 -7.60 33.71 25.90
C ARG A 634 -8.01 34.58 24.71
N ALA A 635 -8.79 34.06 23.75
CA ALA A 635 -9.45 34.88 22.74
C ALA A 635 -10.83 35.33 23.27
N THR A 636 -11.08 36.64 23.32
CA THR A 636 -12.34 37.23 23.79
C THR A 636 -13.58 36.62 23.11
N PRO A 637 -14.66 36.32 23.85
CA PRO A 637 -15.85 35.70 23.28
C PRO A 637 -16.68 36.75 22.52
N THR A 638 -16.79 36.61 21.20
CA THR A 638 -17.96 37.14 20.47
C THR A 638 -19.06 36.08 20.52
N SER A 639 -20.14 36.45 21.19
CA SER A 639 -21.32 35.63 21.49
C SER A 639 -21.99 35.04 20.24
N SER A 640 -22.06 33.71 20.16
CA SER A 640 -23.27 32.99 19.74
C SER A 640 -23.11 31.51 20.08
N SER A 641 -23.85 31.07 21.09
CA SER A 641 -23.96 29.70 21.55
C SER A 641 -24.71 28.84 20.52
N SER A 642 -24.03 27.86 19.95
CA SER A 642 -24.63 26.59 19.51
C SER A 642 -23.71 25.48 19.99
N GLU A 643 -24.28 24.51 20.71
CA GLU A 643 -23.53 23.33 21.19
C GLU A 643 -22.74 22.72 20.02
N PRO A 644 -21.42 22.47 20.17
CA PRO A 644 -20.67 21.83 19.12
C PRO A 644 -21.19 20.40 18.94
N ASP A 645 -21.64 20.10 17.73
CA ASP A 645 -21.90 18.76 17.22
C ASP A 645 -20.75 17.83 17.69
N PRO A 646 -21.03 16.61 18.18
CA PRO A 646 -19.98 15.72 18.67
C PRO A 646 -18.93 15.57 17.57
N THR A 647 -17.73 16.07 17.84
CA THR A 647 -16.58 15.98 16.93
C THR A 647 -16.51 14.55 16.40
N PRO A 648 -16.61 14.33 15.08
CA PRO A 648 -16.57 12.98 14.54
C PRO A 648 -15.28 12.33 15.03
N THR A 649 -15.43 11.20 15.72
CA THR A 649 -14.29 10.37 16.13
C THR A 649 -13.41 10.19 14.88
N PRO A 650 -12.14 10.60 14.92
CA PRO A 650 -11.30 10.58 13.72
C PRO A 650 -11.32 9.17 13.15
N VAL A 651 -11.74 9.07 11.88
CA VAL A 651 -11.74 7.80 11.16
C VAL A 651 -10.33 7.22 11.27
N PRO A 652 -10.18 5.97 11.70
CA PRO A 652 -8.85 5.44 11.94
C PRO A 652 -8.05 5.42 10.63
N PRO A 653 -6.80 5.93 10.61
CA PRO A 653 -6.10 6.41 9.40
C PRO A 653 -5.49 5.29 8.53
N THR A 654 -5.80 4.03 8.82
CA THR A 654 -5.29 2.89 8.06
C THR A 654 -6.34 1.80 7.98
N TYR A 655 -6.30 1.01 6.90
CA TYR A 655 -7.11 -0.20 6.75
C TYR A 655 -7.15 -1.06 8.02
N SER A 656 -6.00 -1.29 8.67
CA SER A 656 -5.92 -2.08 9.90
C SER A 656 -6.63 -1.41 11.07
N ASP A 657 -6.54 -0.10 11.19
CA ASP A 657 -7.14 0.65 12.29
C ASP A 657 -8.66 0.73 12.11
N THR A 658 -9.16 0.92 10.88
CA THR A 658 -10.61 0.93 10.58
C THR A 658 -11.23 -0.42 10.91
N LEU A 659 -10.57 -1.52 10.52
CA LEU A 659 -11.03 -2.86 10.88
C LEU A 659 -10.91 -3.16 12.38
N ALA A 660 -9.88 -2.64 13.05
CA ALA A 660 -9.75 -2.76 14.50
C ALA A 660 -10.88 -2.04 15.22
N TYR A 661 -11.29 -0.86 14.75
CA TYR A 661 -12.44 -0.13 15.27
C TYR A 661 -13.74 -0.95 15.17
N PHE A 662 -14.06 -1.47 13.99
CA PHE A 662 -15.24 -2.34 13.81
C PHE A 662 -15.22 -3.62 14.65
N ARG A 663 -14.04 -4.20 14.89
CA ARG A 663 -13.91 -5.39 15.76
C ARG A 663 -14.07 -5.03 17.23
N ALA A 664 -13.45 -3.93 17.66
CA ALA A 664 -13.48 -3.46 19.03
C ALA A 664 -14.90 -3.07 19.47
N SER A 665 -15.69 -2.44 18.58
CA SER A 665 -17.08 -2.06 18.88
C SER A 665 -18.01 -3.24 19.14
N ARG A 666 -17.64 -4.47 18.73
CA ARG A 666 -18.43 -5.70 18.94
C ARG A 666 -17.76 -6.70 19.87
N LEU A 667 -16.57 -6.42 20.39
CA LEU A 667 -15.81 -7.36 21.19
C LEU A 667 -16.44 -7.51 22.58
N LEU A 668 -17.10 -8.65 22.82
CA LEU A 668 -17.66 -9.00 24.13
C LEU A 668 -16.79 -10.00 24.88
N TYR A 669 -16.06 -10.84 24.15
CA TYR A 669 -15.30 -11.95 24.74
C TYR A 669 -13.79 -11.72 24.62
N PRO A 670 -13.00 -11.93 25.68
CA PRO A 670 -11.55 -11.73 25.62
C PRO A 670 -10.85 -12.82 24.79
N PRO A 671 -9.72 -12.51 24.13
CA PRO A 671 -8.96 -13.51 23.39
C PRO A 671 -8.33 -14.57 24.33
N PRO A 672 -8.01 -15.77 23.84
CA PRO A 672 -7.28 -16.76 24.61
C PRO A 672 -5.89 -16.24 25.01
N HIS A 673 -5.44 -16.60 26.22
CA HIS A 673 -4.12 -16.21 26.70
C HIS A 673 -3.01 -16.89 25.88
N SER A 674 -1.91 -16.19 25.60
CA SER A 674 -0.83 -16.65 24.69
C SER A 674 -0.10 -17.93 25.14
N ARG A 675 -0.18 -18.24 26.44
CA ARG A 675 0.39 -19.45 27.05
C ARG A 675 -0.52 -20.68 26.96
N LEU A 676 -1.81 -20.51 26.61
CA LEU A 676 -2.71 -21.64 26.46
C LEU A 676 -2.24 -22.57 25.34
N THR A 677 -2.44 -23.87 25.54
CA THR A 677 -2.23 -24.82 24.46
C THR A 677 -3.24 -24.57 23.34
N ARG A 678 -3.00 -25.18 22.17
CA ARG A 678 -3.95 -25.08 21.06
C ARG A 678 -5.32 -25.65 21.45
N GLN A 679 -5.32 -26.77 22.16
CA GLN A 679 -6.54 -27.41 22.64
C GLN A 679 -7.30 -26.49 23.59
N ASP A 680 -6.63 -25.95 24.62
CA ASP A 680 -7.28 -25.06 25.59
C ASP A 680 -7.80 -23.77 24.94
N SER A 681 -7.06 -23.25 23.96
CA SER A 681 -7.50 -22.07 23.19
C SER A 681 -8.76 -22.36 22.37
N THR A 682 -8.82 -23.53 21.74
CA THR A 682 -10.02 -23.97 20.99
C THR A 682 -11.19 -24.24 21.93
N ASP A 683 -10.94 -24.83 23.10
CA ASP A 683 -11.96 -25.07 24.13
C ASP A 683 -12.51 -23.76 24.68
N TRP A 684 -11.64 -22.77 24.94
CA TRP A 684 -12.03 -21.40 25.27
C TRP A 684 -12.94 -20.77 24.20
N ARG A 685 -12.58 -20.90 22.91
CA ARG A 685 -13.43 -20.42 21.80
C ARG A 685 -14.76 -21.18 21.71
N ASN A 686 -14.76 -22.48 21.98
CA ASN A 686 -15.97 -23.29 22.01
C ASN A 686 -16.91 -22.88 23.14
N LEU A 687 -16.38 -22.51 24.32
CA LEU A 687 -17.16 -21.94 25.43
C LEU A 687 -17.81 -20.62 25.03
N GLN A 688 -17.03 -19.70 24.44
CA GLN A 688 -17.54 -18.40 23.95
C GLN A 688 -18.61 -18.57 22.86
N ALA A 689 -18.45 -19.54 21.97
CA ALA A 689 -19.44 -19.88 20.94
C ALA A 689 -20.67 -20.62 21.50
N ASN A 690 -20.66 -21.03 22.77
CA ASN A 690 -21.59 -21.99 23.36
C ASN A 690 -21.72 -23.26 22.51
N THR A 691 -20.59 -23.82 22.14
CA THR A 691 -20.45 -25.07 21.37
C THR A 691 -19.56 -26.10 22.07
N PHE A 692 -19.09 -25.79 23.29
CA PHE A 692 -18.32 -26.72 24.10
C PHE A 692 -19.09 -28.04 24.31
N PRO A 693 -18.44 -29.20 24.17
CA PRO A 693 -19.08 -30.49 24.33
C PRO A 693 -19.45 -30.72 25.80
N CYS A 694 -20.72 -31.00 26.06
CA CYS A 694 -21.20 -31.51 27.35
C CYS A 694 -22.04 -32.77 27.09
N LEU A 695 -22.21 -33.64 28.10
CA LEU A 695 -22.92 -34.91 27.95
C LEU A 695 -24.34 -34.72 27.42
N ALA A 696 -25.09 -33.73 27.94
CA ALA A 696 -26.43 -33.42 27.43
C ALA A 696 -26.45 -33.05 25.94
N ARG A 697 -25.42 -32.36 25.44
CA ARG A 697 -25.30 -32.00 24.03
C ARG A 697 -24.76 -33.15 23.17
N LEU A 698 -23.82 -33.94 23.68
CA LEU A 698 -23.29 -35.12 22.99
C LEU A 698 -24.37 -36.19 22.82
N HIS A 699 -25.27 -36.34 23.80
CA HIS A 699 -26.42 -37.22 23.72
C HIS A 699 -27.36 -36.85 22.55
N LEU A 700 -27.53 -35.57 22.21
CA LEU A 700 -28.34 -35.16 21.05
C LEU A 700 -27.78 -35.68 19.71
N PHE A 701 -26.46 -35.84 19.62
CA PHE A 701 -25.79 -36.33 18.40
C PHE A 701 -25.56 -37.85 18.43
N TYR A 702 -25.31 -38.40 19.62
CA TYR A 702 -24.94 -39.81 19.82
C TYR A 702 -25.66 -40.37 21.07
N PRO A 703 -26.98 -40.54 21.01
CA PRO A 703 -27.80 -40.90 22.19
C PRO A 703 -27.46 -42.27 22.75
N THR A 704 -26.93 -43.17 21.92
CA THR A 704 -26.50 -44.52 22.30
C THR A 704 -25.13 -44.58 22.98
N ARG A 705 -24.32 -43.51 22.89
CA ARG A 705 -22.94 -43.48 23.43
C ARG A 705 -22.80 -42.60 24.67
N TYR A 706 -23.65 -41.59 24.81
CA TYR A 706 -23.58 -40.64 25.93
C TYR A 706 -24.94 -40.52 26.59
N THR A 707 -24.97 -40.50 27.92
CA THR A 707 -26.19 -40.26 28.69
C THR A 707 -26.51 -38.76 28.69
N ARG A 708 -27.81 -38.41 28.73
CA ARG A 708 -28.25 -37.00 28.87
C ARG A 708 -28.10 -36.49 30.30
N THR A 709 -28.07 -37.40 31.27
CA THR A 709 -28.12 -37.14 32.70
C THR A 709 -26.73 -36.99 33.31
N CYS A 710 -26.66 -36.20 34.38
CA CYS A 710 -25.46 -36.00 35.18
C CYS A 710 -25.11 -37.30 35.89
N PRO A 711 -23.83 -37.73 35.88
CA PRO A 711 -23.41 -38.93 36.61
C PRO A 711 -23.65 -38.83 38.12
N PHE A 712 -23.75 -37.62 38.67
CA PHE A 712 -23.77 -37.38 40.11
C PHE A 712 -25.18 -37.17 40.67
N CYS A 713 -26.07 -36.43 39.99
CA CYS A 713 -27.37 -36.03 40.56
C CYS A 713 -28.55 -36.13 39.57
N THR A 714 -28.42 -36.98 38.54
CA THR A 714 -29.44 -37.37 37.54
C THR A 714 -30.11 -36.27 36.70
N SER A 715 -29.88 -35.00 37.04
CA SER A 715 -30.31 -33.80 36.29
C SER A 715 -29.64 -33.71 34.91
N PRO A 716 -30.17 -32.94 33.95
CA PRO A 716 -29.55 -32.80 32.64
C PRO A 716 -28.10 -32.30 32.75
N ALA A 717 -27.14 -33.06 32.19
CA ALA A 717 -25.70 -32.77 32.23
C ALA A 717 -25.30 -31.63 31.28
N THR A 718 -25.92 -30.46 31.49
CA THR A 718 -25.56 -29.21 30.80
C THR A 718 -24.25 -28.68 31.36
N LEU A 719 -23.56 -27.83 30.59
CA LEU A 719 -22.29 -27.26 31.04
C LEU A 719 -22.48 -26.49 32.36
N ALA A 720 -23.46 -25.59 32.42
CA ALA A 720 -23.76 -24.80 33.61
C ALA A 720 -24.06 -25.69 34.83
N HIS A 721 -24.78 -26.80 34.61
CA HIS A 721 -25.07 -27.74 35.69
C HIS A 721 -23.81 -28.44 36.18
N VAL A 722 -23.04 -29.07 35.29
CA VAL A 722 -21.82 -29.80 35.67
C VAL A 722 -20.77 -28.89 36.31
N THR A 723 -20.69 -27.62 35.92
CA THR A 723 -19.68 -26.70 36.47
C THR A 723 -20.12 -25.96 37.74
N TRP A 724 -21.41 -25.67 37.91
CA TRP A 724 -21.88 -24.74 38.96
C TRP A 724 -23.10 -25.21 39.76
N ALA A 725 -23.96 -26.07 39.21
CA ALA A 725 -25.23 -26.43 39.85
C ALA A 725 -25.33 -27.89 40.32
N CYS A 726 -24.32 -28.71 40.01
CA CYS A 726 -24.23 -30.08 40.48
C CYS A 726 -23.50 -30.08 41.83
N THR A 727 -24.28 -30.09 42.91
CA THR A 727 -23.78 -30.26 44.29
C THR A 727 -23.92 -31.69 44.73
#